data_AF-T0CCW3-F1
#
_entry.id   AF-T0CCW3-F1
#
_cell.length_a   1.000
_cell.length_b   1.000
_cell.length_c   1.000
_cell.angle_alpha   90.00
_cell.angle_beta   90.00
_cell.angle_gamma   90.00
#
_symmetry.space_group_name_H-M   'P 1'
#
loop_
_entity.id
_entity.type
_entity.pdbx_description
1 polymer ?
#
loop_
_entity_poly.entity_id
_entity_poly.type
_entity_poly.pdbx_seq_one_letter_code
_entity_poly.pdbx_strand_id
1 'polypeptide(L)'
;MKKILGIAIGLFVLISACVYFMLLGSFPVMHGSLKIDGLNGLTKIYRDHEGVVHIEADSRHDMNYALGFSMASDRSFQYELISRAGQGRLAEILGPDLIPVDKLFRTLNSKYIRDGILKTLDPIVRKDLDSFMAGYNYYLENNVRPIEFFLLGIKPKKIDLEDIYGVFVYLNYSFSPFIRNEVAYQSIMAKVKHRDFKYLFANNEVDFSKRLRRVVDANFIDYESLLKGIGTFTGSNAWAISGKKTKSRSPILASDPHINFSAPNIWYEANIKNKEEGFHMYGHFLPLIPFPAMGHNRKLGWGLTISYTDDVDLYQLDDDFEVIRIEDSLIKVKGEDSIDFQIKWSEKGPVVNEIVEAVNKDAKNIAAHFSFFQDGNKPIEGFYGLGRAKNLDEIKKATSIVKSPGLNIVYADADGNIARLIMGDSYKRSHPLESDLVQTPDRKILGTYTFDEKPHEINPKSGFVVSANDAPKTMKEGIYHRGGWHSDNRYNTILKSLELRENWDMDSQKMVQTASFSSNNRKMQKIIHNAVKKYPMNSLEEEALEVFMDWKGHSRKEQVAPSIFHETNMRIRKLLMDEMGEDYTKYCKAINSWIFYYRLLDTPFDSWWDIEKTAPVEDRDLVISMAFKESVEFLKSKLGDDISQWRWGRVHQLTMPHPFAKNDFLAKLFNHGPYEANGSINSINHIRRVSCDSGHTPVTGPSTRRLIDFANVDISYGILPLGNSGHMLSPYYDNQRERFMNDEYRPQIFSFELMKKSGPKVLTLRPL
;
A
#
# COMPACT_ATOMS: atom_id res chain seq x y z
N MET A 1 49.90 19.70 12.23
CA MET A 1 48.53 19.45 12.74
C MET A 1 47.61 20.67 12.62
N LYS A 2 47.89 21.84 13.22
CA LYS A 2 47.00 23.03 13.14
C LYS A 2 46.69 23.53 11.71
N LYS A 3 47.68 23.55 10.80
CA LYS A 3 47.48 23.93 9.38
C LYS A 3 46.59 22.93 8.62
N ILE A 4 46.78 21.63 8.86
CA ILE A 4 45.96 20.57 8.25
C ILE A 4 44.52 20.64 8.75
N LEU A 5 44.34 20.87 10.06
CA LEU A 5 43.02 21.07 10.65
C LEU A 5 42.33 22.33 10.08
N GLY A 6 43.06 23.44 9.93
CA GLY A 6 42.53 24.66 9.31
C GLY A 6 42.11 24.46 7.84
N ILE A 7 42.89 23.72 7.05
CA ILE A 7 42.53 23.36 5.67
C ILE A 7 41.29 22.45 5.64
N ALA A 8 41.23 21.44 6.52
CA ALA A 8 40.09 20.53 6.60
C ALA A 8 38.80 21.27 6.99
N ILE A 9 38.87 22.19 7.96
CA ILE A 9 37.73 23.04 8.35
C ILE A 9 37.33 23.96 7.18
N GLY A 10 38.29 24.58 6.50
CA GLY A 10 38.02 25.43 5.34
C GLY A 10 37.32 24.68 4.21
N LEU A 11 37.79 23.46 3.88
CA LEU A 11 37.17 22.58 2.90
C LEU A 11 35.76 22.16 3.32
N PHE A 12 35.56 21.79 4.58
CA PHE A 12 34.25 21.42 5.10
C PHE A 12 33.24 22.56 4.99
N VAL A 13 33.63 23.79 5.34
CA VAL A 13 32.79 24.98 5.20
C VAL A 13 32.44 25.23 3.74
N LEU A 14 33.42 25.12 2.84
CA LEU A 14 33.20 25.34 1.41
C LEU A 14 32.26 24.29 0.79
N ILE A 15 32.45 23.00 1.12
CA ILE A 15 31.56 21.91 0.69
C ILE A 15 30.15 22.13 1.23
N SER A 16 30.01 22.48 2.52
CA SER A 16 28.72 22.73 3.15
C SER A 16 28.00 23.91 2.51
N ALA A 17 28.73 24.99 2.19
CA ALA A 17 28.19 26.14 1.46
C ALA A 17 27.73 25.74 0.05
N CYS A 18 28.54 24.98 -0.70
CA CYS A 18 28.17 24.47 -2.02
C CYS A 18 26.88 23.64 -1.97
N VAL A 19 26.79 22.70 -1.02
CA VAL A 19 25.58 21.86 -0.82
C VAL A 19 24.37 22.73 -0.48
N TYR A 20 24.53 23.71 0.42
CA TYR A 20 23.47 24.63 0.79
C TYR A 20 22.97 25.47 -0.39
N PHE A 21 23.87 26.04 -1.20
CA PHE A 21 23.48 26.80 -2.39
C PHE A 21 22.86 25.92 -3.48
N MET A 22 23.28 24.66 -3.61
CA MET A 22 22.62 23.70 -4.51
C MET A 22 21.17 23.42 -4.05
N LEU A 23 20.97 23.16 -2.76
CA LEU A 23 19.63 22.93 -2.19
C LEU A 23 18.73 24.17 -2.32
N LEU A 24 19.29 25.37 -2.12
CA LEU A 24 18.56 26.61 -2.34
C LEU A 24 18.21 26.81 -3.81
N GLY A 25 19.13 26.50 -4.72
CA GLY A 25 18.91 26.63 -6.16
C GLY A 25 17.86 25.65 -6.70
N SER A 26 17.76 24.45 -6.12
CA SER A 26 16.74 23.44 -6.46
C SER A 26 15.37 23.70 -5.83
N PHE A 27 15.26 24.72 -4.98
CA PHE A 27 14.02 25.06 -4.32
C PHE A 27 12.97 25.59 -5.32
N PRO A 28 11.75 25.03 -5.37
CA PRO A 28 10.77 25.43 -6.37
C PRO A 28 10.28 26.88 -6.15
N VAL A 29 10.03 27.58 -7.25
CA VAL A 29 9.40 28.91 -7.22
C VAL A 29 7.95 28.76 -6.74
N MET A 30 7.65 29.27 -5.54
CA MET A 30 6.33 29.09 -4.92
C MET A 30 5.35 30.23 -5.17
N HIS A 31 5.83 31.40 -5.61
CA HIS A 31 4.99 32.58 -5.83
C HIS A 31 5.60 33.50 -6.90
N GLY A 32 4.80 34.46 -7.37
CA GLY A 32 5.19 35.43 -8.39
C GLY A 32 4.56 35.11 -9.74
N SER A 33 5.29 35.43 -10.82
CA SER A 33 4.82 35.19 -12.19
C SER A 33 5.94 34.61 -13.04
N LEU A 34 5.63 33.57 -13.81
CA LEU A 34 6.53 32.97 -14.80
C LEU A 34 5.87 33.02 -16.18
N LYS A 35 6.66 33.35 -17.20
CA LYS A 35 6.26 33.14 -18.59
C LYS A 35 6.81 31.80 -19.04
N ILE A 36 5.94 30.91 -19.50
CA ILE A 36 6.32 29.54 -19.85
C ILE A 36 5.72 29.16 -21.21
N ASP A 37 6.43 28.27 -21.92
CA ASP A 37 5.99 27.77 -23.22
C ASP A 37 4.91 26.69 -23.05
N GLY A 38 4.00 26.57 -24.01
CA GLY A 38 2.99 25.51 -24.02
C GLY A 38 1.77 25.75 -23.13
N LEU A 39 1.54 26.95 -22.62
CA LEU A 39 0.23 27.34 -22.07
C LEU A 39 -0.61 28.06 -23.13
N ASN A 40 -1.93 27.86 -23.08
CA ASN A 40 -2.89 28.59 -23.91
C ASN A 40 -3.42 29.86 -23.23
N GLY A 41 -3.46 29.85 -21.90
CA GLY A 41 -4.06 30.93 -21.11
C GLY A 41 -3.40 31.16 -19.76
N LEU A 42 -3.97 32.09 -19.00
CA LEU A 42 -3.50 32.41 -17.66
C LEU A 42 -3.84 31.26 -16.70
N THR A 43 -2.83 30.76 -15.98
CA THR A 43 -3.04 29.72 -14.97
C THR A 43 -2.49 30.15 -13.63
N LYS A 44 -3.26 29.94 -12.56
CA LYS A 44 -2.86 30.26 -11.19
C LYS A 44 -2.71 28.99 -10.38
N ILE A 45 -1.53 28.85 -9.78
CA ILE A 45 -1.19 27.81 -8.82
C ILE A 45 -1.13 28.48 -7.45
N TYR A 46 -2.05 28.10 -6.58
CA TYR A 46 -2.07 28.51 -5.18
C TYR A 46 -1.46 27.39 -4.32
N ARG A 47 -0.68 27.76 -3.32
CA ARG A 47 -0.24 26.85 -2.26
C ARG A 47 -0.78 27.34 -0.93
N ASP A 48 -1.61 26.52 -0.29
CA ASP A 48 -2.18 26.86 1.02
C ASP A 48 -1.15 26.72 2.15
N HIS A 49 -1.60 26.90 3.39
CA HIS A 49 -0.76 26.80 4.59
C HIS A 49 -0.23 25.37 4.84
N GLU A 50 -0.79 24.38 4.16
CA GLU A 50 -0.41 22.96 4.27
C GLU A 50 0.47 22.50 3.10
N GLY A 51 0.69 23.38 2.11
CA GLY A 51 1.42 23.09 0.89
C GLY A 51 0.59 22.36 -0.17
N VAL A 52 -0.74 22.27 0.01
CA VAL A 52 -1.64 21.70 -0.98
C VAL A 52 -1.72 22.64 -2.17
N VAL A 53 -1.61 22.08 -3.37
CA VAL A 53 -1.67 22.84 -4.62
C VAL A 53 -3.12 22.99 -5.08
N HIS A 54 -3.55 24.22 -5.32
CA HIS A 54 -4.83 24.52 -5.95
C HIS A 54 -4.61 25.17 -7.31
N ILE A 55 -5.13 24.56 -8.37
CA ILE A 55 -4.94 25.01 -9.76
C ILE A 55 -6.24 25.58 -10.29
N GLU A 56 -6.22 26.86 -10.66
CA GLU A 56 -7.28 27.54 -11.39
C GLU A 56 -6.77 27.87 -12.79
N ALA A 57 -7.27 27.15 -13.80
CA ALA A 57 -6.92 27.34 -15.20
C ALA A 57 -8.15 27.68 -16.04
N ASP A 58 -7.94 28.37 -17.17
CA ASP A 58 -9.01 28.68 -18.11
C ASP A 58 -9.39 27.45 -18.95
N SER A 59 -8.39 26.67 -19.40
CA SER A 59 -8.58 25.47 -20.22
C SER A 59 -8.20 24.18 -19.50
N ARG A 60 -8.74 23.06 -19.99
CA ARG A 60 -8.37 21.72 -19.52
C ARG A 60 -6.89 21.39 -19.77
N HIS A 61 -6.35 21.82 -20.92
CA HIS A 61 -4.94 21.66 -21.24
C HIS A 61 -4.05 22.30 -20.17
N ASP A 62 -4.30 23.57 -19.87
CA ASP A 62 -3.49 24.34 -18.92
C ASP A 62 -3.59 23.80 -17.49
N MET A 63 -4.76 23.27 -17.10
CA MET A 63 -4.95 22.61 -15.80
C MET A 63 -4.03 21.38 -15.66
N ASN A 64 -4.02 20.51 -16.67
CA ASN A 64 -3.18 19.30 -16.66
C ASN A 64 -1.69 19.66 -16.76
N TYR A 65 -1.34 20.64 -17.59
CA TYR A 65 0.02 21.18 -17.67
C TYR A 65 0.49 21.68 -16.30
N ALA A 66 -0.30 22.53 -15.63
CA ALA A 66 0.06 23.08 -14.33
C ALA A 66 0.14 22.02 -13.23
N LEU A 67 -0.66 20.94 -13.32
CA LEU A 67 -0.56 19.80 -12.43
C LEU A 67 0.79 19.08 -12.61
N GLY A 68 1.19 18.81 -13.86
CA GLY A 68 2.50 18.23 -14.19
C GLY A 68 3.66 19.09 -13.71
N PHE A 69 3.59 20.39 -13.97
CA PHE A 69 4.57 21.37 -13.49
C PHE A 69 4.71 21.34 -11.97
N SER A 70 3.58 21.36 -11.24
CA SER A 70 3.57 21.38 -9.77
C SER A 70 4.12 20.08 -9.19
N MET A 71 3.69 18.94 -9.72
CA MET A 71 4.16 17.62 -9.33
C MET A 71 5.67 17.44 -9.56
N ALA A 72 6.21 17.90 -10.69
CA ALA A 72 7.66 17.91 -10.93
C ALA A 72 8.39 18.79 -9.91
N SER A 73 7.83 19.98 -9.63
CA SER A 73 8.41 20.95 -8.71
C SER A 73 8.53 20.44 -7.28
N ASP A 74 7.56 19.64 -6.85
CA ASP A 74 7.49 19.15 -5.49
C ASP A 74 8.15 17.77 -5.32
N ARG A 75 8.10 16.88 -6.34
CA ARG A 75 8.34 15.43 -6.17
C ARG A 75 9.19 14.75 -7.27
N SER A 76 9.83 15.50 -8.17
CA SER A 76 10.50 14.93 -9.36
C SER A 76 11.43 13.74 -9.10
N PHE A 77 12.24 13.77 -8.03
CA PHE A 77 13.14 12.66 -7.71
C PHE A 77 12.40 11.39 -7.29
N GLN A 78 11.39 11.51 -6.42
CA GLN A 78 10.56 10.37 -6.01
C GLN A 78 9.93 9.69 -7.23
N TYR A 79 9.47 10.48 -8.19
CA TYR A 79 8.78 9.98 -9.37
C TYR A 79 9.74 9.33 -10.38
N GLU A 80 10.96 9.85 -10.51
CA GLU A 80 12.05 9.18 -11.27
C GLU A 80 12.31 7.77 -10.72
N LEU A 81 12.42 7.61 -9.39
CA LEU A 81 12.66 6.29 -8.79
C LEU A 81 11.50 5.32 -9.02
N ILE A 82 10.25 5.77 -8.84
CA ILE A 82 9.06 4.93 -9.02
C ILE A 82 8.89 4.53 -10.48
N SER A 83 9.14 5.45 -11.41
CA SER A 83 9.13 5.14 -12.84
C SER A 83 10.18 4.07 -13.19
N ARG A 84 11.42 4.22 -12.68
CA ARG A 84 12.49 3.23 -12.88
C ARG A 84 12.15 1.87 -12.26
N ALA A 85 11.52 1.86 -11.09
CA ALA A 85 11.03 0.62 -10.48
C ALA A 85 10.06 -0.09 -11.42
N GLY A 86 9.01 0.60 -11.88
CA GLY A 86 8.01 0.03 -12.79
C GLY A 86 8.55 -0.40 -14.16
N GLN A 87 9.64 0.21 -14.63
CA GLN A 87 10.33 -0.17 -15.87
C GLN A 87 11.40 -1.26 -15.69
N GLY A 88 11.74 -1.64 -14.45
CA GLY A 88 12.87 -2.51 -14.16
C GLY A 88 14.21 -1.89 -14.59
N ARG A 89 14.50 -0.70 -14.06
CA ARG A 89 15.71 0.10 -14.33
C ARG A 89 16.35 0.69 -13.07
N LEU A 90 16.12 0.08 -11.91
CA LEU A 90 16.76 0.51 -10.66
C LEU A 90 18.23 0.10 -10.60
N ALA A 91 18.60 -1.07 -11.14
CA ALA A 91 19.99 -1.54 -11.15
C ALA A 91 20.92 -0.58 -11.93
N GLU A 92 20.36 0.09 -12.95
CA GLU A 92 21.04 1.11 -13.76
C GLU A 92 21.65 2.23 -12.92
N ILE A 93 21.04 2.56 -11.78
CA ILE A 93 21.41 3.73 -10.96
C ILE A 93 21.79 3.38 -9.52
N LEU A 94 21.38 2.21 -9.02
CA LEU A 94 21.57 1.78 -7.64
C LEU A 94 22.46 0.55 -7.47
N GLY A 95 22.83 -0.15 -8.55
CA GLY A 95 23.80 -1.25 -8.52
C GLY A 95 23.21 -2.67 -8.68
N PRO A 96 24.07 -3.70 -8.66
CA PRO A 96 23.72 -5.08 -8.98
C PRO A 96 22.71 -5.74 -8.05
N ASP A 97 22.62 -5.30 -6.78
CA ASP A 97 21.66 -5.83 -5.81
C ASP A 97 20.19 -5.73 -6.27
N LEU A 98 19.90 -4.87 -7.24
CA LEU A 98 18.55 -4.65 -7.79
C LEU A 98 18.32 -5.32 -9.15
N ILE A 99 19.27 -6.10 -9.67
CA ILE A 99 19.04 -6.93 -10.87
C ILE A 99 17.79 -7.82 -10.72
N PRO A 100 17.55 -8.49 -9.58
CA PRO A 100 16.34 -9.29 -9.42
C PRO A 100 15.05 -8.46 -9.55
N VAL A 101 15.03 -7.24 -8.98
CA VAL A 101 13.90 -6.31 -9.09
C VAL A 101 13.69 -5.90 -10.55
N ASP A 102 14.76 -5.62 -11.27
CA ASP A 102 14.69 -5.22 -12.67
C ASP A 102 14.17 -6.33 -13.57
N LYS A 103 14.61 -7.58 -13.36
CA LYS A 103 14.07 -8.78 -14.06
C LYS A 103 12.57 -8.96 -13.79
N LEU A 104 12.13 -8.80 -12.54
CA LEU A 104 10.73 -8.86 -12.16
C LEU A 104 9.90 -7.83 -12.92
N PHE A 105 10.25 -6.55 -12.81
CA PHE A 105 9.43 -5.50 -13.41
C PHE A 105 9.51 -5.48 -14.93
N ARG A 106 10.60 -5.97 -15.54
CA ARG A 106 10.64 -6.18 -17.00
C ARG A 106 9.71 -7.29 -17.46
N THR A 107 9.62 -8.38 -16.70
CA THR A 107 8.67 -9.47 -16.99
C THR A 107 7.22 -8.99 -16.87
N LEU A 108 6.91 -8.19 -15.85
CA LEU A 108 5.57 -7.60 -15.66
C LEU A 108 5.27 -6.45 -16.64
N ASN A 109 6.28 -5.71 -17.07
CA ASN A 109 6.16 -4.60 -18.03
C ASN A 109 6.42 -5.07 -19.46
N SER A 110 5.77 -6.16 -19.87
CA SER A 110 5.87 -6.68 -21.24
C SER A 110 5.61 -5.58 -22.26
N LYS A 111 6.52 -5.47 -23.21
CA LYS A 111 6.44 -4.47 -24.27
C LYS A 111 5.20 -4.71 -25.14
N TYR A 112 4.89 -5.97 -25.42
CA TYR A 112 3.72 -6.33 -26.22
C TYR A 112 2.41 -5.83 -25.58
N ILE A 113 2.22 -6.12 -24.29
CA ILE A 113 1.03 -5.69 -23.55
C ILE A 113 0.97 -4.17 -23.42
N ARG A 114 2.09 -3.55 -23.02
CA ARG A 114 2.21 -2.09 -22.89
C ARG A 114 1.85 -1.39 -24.19
N ASP A 115 2.46 -1.78 -25.30
CA ASP A 115 2.24 -1.15 -26.60
C ASP A 115 0.78 -1.31 -27.06
N GLY A 116 0.16 -2.47 -26.77
CA GLY A 116 -1.26 -2.70 -27.04
C GLY A 116 -2.19 -1.75 -26.27
N ILE A 117 -1.94 -1.58 -24.97
CA ILE A 117 -2.71 -0.66 -24.11
C ILE A 117 -2.48 0.79 -24.56
N LEU A 118 -1.22 1.21 -24.71
CA LEU A 118 -0.87 2.60 -25.04
C LEU A 118 -1.35 3.01 -26.45
N LYS A 119 -1.40 2.07 -27.40
CA LYS A 119 -1.92 2.32 -28.76
C LYS A 119 -3.43 2.48 -28.81
N THR A 120 -4.15 1.90 -27.85
CA THR A 120 -5.62 1.91 -27.80
C THR A 120 -6.20 2.92 -26.81
N LEU A 121 -5.34 3.78 -26.24
CA LEU A 121 -5.75 4.87 -25.36
C LEU A 121 -6.80 5.75 -26.03
N ASP A 122 -7.84 6.06 -25.26
CA ASP A 122 -8.84 7.04 -25.67
C ASP A 122 -8.15 8.39 -26.05
N PRO A 123 -8.46 8.99 -27.21
CA PRO A 123 -7.78 10.21 -27.68
C PRO A 123 -7.88 11.40 -26.71
N ILE A 124 -8.97 11.51 -25.96
CA ILE A 124 -9.17 12.58 -24.98
C ILE A 124 -8.29 12.31 -23.76
N VAL A 125 -8.21 11.06 -23.29
CA VAL A 125 -7.31 10.66 -22.21
C VAL A 125 -5.85 10.88 -22.61
N ARG A 126 -5.49 10.53 -23.85
CA ARG A 126 -4.15 10.76 -24.40
C ARG A 126 -3.77 12.25 -24.39
N LYS A 127 -4.68 13.13 -24.82
CA LYS A 127 -4.45 14.58 -24.84
C LYS A 127 -4.18 15.15 -23.44
N ASP A 128 -4.88 14.65 -22.43
CA ASP A 128 -4.65 15.06 -21.04
C ASP A 128 -3.30 14.61 -20.51
N LEU A 129 -2.89 13.37 -20.81
CA LEU A 129 -1.58 12.85 -20.46
C LEU A 129 -0.47 13.66 -21.16
N ASP A 130 -0.62 13.96 -22.45
CA ASP A 130 0.34 14.77 -23.18
C ASP A 130 0.48 16.18 -22.56
N SER A 131 -0.64 16.79 -22.16
CA SER A 131 -0.64 18.10 -21.48
C SER A 131 0.08 18.05 -20.13
N PHE A 132 -0.19 17.02 -19.34
CA PHE A 132 0.49 16.78 -18.06
C PHE A 132 2.00 16.56 -18.23
N MET A 133 2.38 15.69 -19.16
CA MET A 133 3.79 15.39 -19.45
C MET A 133 4.52 16.63 -19.97
N ALA A 134 3.88 17.48 -20.78
CA ALA A 134 4.48 18.73 -21.25
C ALA A 134 4.85 19.67 -20.08
N GLY A 135 3.94 19.87 -19.13
CA GLY A 135 4.22 20.72 -17.96
C GLY A 135 5.25 20.12 -17.00
N TYR A 136 5.22 18.80 -16.82
CA TYR A 136 6.22 18.08 -16.03
C TYR A 136 7.63 18.20 -16.64
N ASN A 137 7.73 17.94 -17.95
CA ASN A 137 8.99 17.99 -18.70
C ASN A 137 9.54 19.42 -18.79
N TYR A 138 8.67 20.42 -18.99
CA TYR A 138 9.06 21.82 -18.95
C TYR A 138 9.78 22.16 -17.63
N TYR A 139 9.24 21.72 -16.49
CA TYR A 139 9.88 21.95 -15.19
C TYR A 139 11.26 21.30 -15.12
N LEU A 140 11.38 20.02 -15.50
CA LEU A 140 12.65 19.28 -15.47
C LEU A 140 13.75 19.89 -16.34
N GLU A 141 13.38 20.48 -17.47
CA GLU A 141 14.31 21.07 -18.44
C GLU A 141 14.80 22.46 -18.04
N ASN A 142 13.96 23.24 -17.35
CA ASN A 142 14.20 24.65 -17.11
C ASN A 142 14.58 25.00 -15.66
N ASN A 143 14.64 24.02 -14.74
CA ASN A 143 14.93 24.25 -13.33
C ASN A 143 16.13 23.44 -12.82
N VAL A 144 16.73 23.92 -11.73
CA VAL A 144 17.81 23.21 -11.04
C VAL A 144 17.23 21.94 -10.40
N ARG A 145 17.99 20.85 -10.52
CA ARG A 145 17.55 19.52 -10.11
C ARG A 145 17.69 19.35 -8.60
N PRO A 146 16.86 18.53 -7.95
CA PRO A 146 17.07 18.13 -6.57
C PRO A 146 18.46 17.50 -6.33
N ILE A 147 18.99 17.63 -5.12
CA ILE A 147 20.34 17.17 -4.73
C ILE A 147 20.53 15.67 -4.99
N GLU A 148 19.46 14.91 -4.86
CA GLU A 148 19.34 13.49 -5.11
C GLU A 148 19.89 13.07 -6.49
N PHE A 149 19.58 13.84 -7.53
CA PHE A 149 20.08 13.60 -8.89
C PHE A 149 21.60 13.79 -8.96
N PHE A 150 22.13 14.81 -8.29
CA PHE A 150 23.57 15.08 -8.23
C PHE A 150 24.32 13.99 -7.48
N LEU A 151 23.81 13.54 -6.33
CA LEU A 151 24.41 12.48 -5.52
C LEU A 151 24.46 11.14 -6.26
N LEU A 152 23.49 10.86 -7.14
CA LEU A 152 23.50 9.66 -7.98
C LEU A 152 24.30 9.80 -9.27
N GLY A 153 24.67 11.02 -9.65
CA GLY A 153 25.31 11.30 -10.94
C GLY A 153 24.37 11.09 -12.13
N ILE A 154 23.05 11.26 -11.94
CA ILE A 154 22.06 11.03 -13.00
C ILE A 154 21.42 12.34 -13.46
N LYS A 155 21.01 12.38 -14.73
CA LYS A 155 20.20 13.47 -15.28
C LYS A 155 18.73 13.03 -15.33
N PRO A 156 17.76 13.87 -14.93
CA PRO A 156 16.36 13.59 -15.17
C PRO A 156 16.12 13.38 -16.66
N LYS A 157 15.37 12.33 -17.00
CA LYS A 157 14.88 12.10 -18.36
C LYS A 157 13.54 12.85 -18.51
N LYS A 158 13.20 13.27 -19.73
CA LYS A 158 11.81 13.60 -20.06
C LYS A 158 10.95 12.36 -19.82
N ILE A 159 9.82 12.53 -19.15
CA ILE A 159 8.83 11.47 -18.99
C ILE A 159 8.03 11.29 -20.26
N ASP A 160 7.63 10.06 -20.52
CA ASP A 160 6.71 9.65 -21.59
C ASP A 160 5.61 8.70 -21.05
N LEU A 161 4.80 8.14 -21.94
CA LEU A 161 3.71 7.24 -21.54
C LEU A 161 4.20 5.93 -20.93
N GLU A 162 5.41 5.46 -21.26
CA GLU A 162 5.96 4.26 -20.65
C GLU A 162 6.29 4.51 -19.17
N ASP A 163 6.73 5.72 -18.82
CA ASP A 163 6.94 6.14 -17.44
C ASP A 163 5.62 6.09 -16.65
N ILE A 164 4.51 6.59 -17.23
CA ILE A 164 3.18 6.55 -16.61
C ILE A 164 2.67 5.11 -16.49
N TYR A 165 2.79 4.30 -17.55
CA TYR A 165 2.38 2.90 -17.52
C TYR A 165 3.19 2.08 -16.50
N GLY A 166 4.49 2.37 -16.34
CA GLY A 166 5.34 1.73 -15.34
C GLY A 166 4.79 1.87 -13.91
N VAL A 167 4.14 3.00 -13.58
CA VAL A 167 3.47 3.16 -12.29
C VAL A 167 2.32 2.16 -12.14
N PHE A 168 1.54 1.92 -13.20
CA PHE A 168 0.49 0.88 -13.18
C PHE A 168 1.06 -0.53 -13.04
N VAL A 169 2.21 -0.84 -13.65
CA VAL A 169 2.90 -2.13 -13.45
C VAL A 169 3.24 -2.31 -11.96
N TYR A 170 3.83 -1.29 -11.34
CA TYR A 170 4.17 -1.29 -9.91
C TYR A 170 2.94 -1.48 -9.00
N LEU A 171 1.84 -0.80 -9.31
CA LEU A 171 0.57 -0.93 -8.59
C LEU A 171 0.00 -2.35 -8.68
N ASN A 172 -0.05 -2.92 -9.89
CA ASN A 172 -0.58 -4.26 -10.11
C ASN A 172 0.24 -5.32 -9.36
N TYR A 173 1.56 -5.22 -9.39
CA TYR A 173 2.42 -6.07 -8.56
C TYR A 173 2.09 -5.92 -7.08
N SER A 174 1.93 -4.68 -6.58
CA SER A 174 1.64 -4.44 -5.17
C SER A 174 0.28 -5.03 -4.74
N PHE A 175 -0.73 -4.96 -5.62
CA PHE A 175 -2.11 -5.37 -5.31
C PHE A 175 -2.43 -6.86 -5.54
N SER A 176 -1.61 -7.58 -6.29
CA SER A 176 -1.78 -9.03 -6.52
C SER A 176 -0.74 -9.84 -5.74
N PRO A 177 -1.01 -10.22 -4.48
CA PRO A 177 -0.06 -11.00 -3.68
C PRO A 177 0.09 -12.45 -4.17
N PHE A 178 -0.80 -12.94 -5.04
CA PHE A 178 -0.83 -14.32 -5.51
C PHE A 178 0.44 -14.71 -6.28
N ILE A 179 0.88 -13.84 -7.18
CA ILE A 179 2.12 -14.03 -7.96
C ILE A 179 3.38 -14.18 -7.07
N ARG A 180 3.34 -13.65 -5.83
CA ARG A 180 4.43 -13.75 -4.85
C ARG A 180 4.27 -14.96 -3.92
N ASN A 181 3.05 -15.18 -3.44
CA ASN A 181 2.81 -16.03 -2.27
C ASN A 181 2.47 -17.48 -2.63
N GLU A 182 1.89 -17.75 -3.80
CA GLU A 182 1.37 -19.10 -4.12
C GLU A 182 2.48 -20.14 -4.22
N VAL A 183 3.59 -19.81 -4.87
CA VAL A 183 4.74 -20.71 -4.93
C VAL A 183 5.34 -20.90 -3.52
N ALA A 184 5.39 -19.84 -2.70
CA ALA A 184 5.93 -19.93 -1.34
C ALA A 184 5.07 -20.84 -0.45
N TYR A 185 3.75 -20.77 -0.60
CA TYR A 185 2.83 -21.67 0.10
C TYR A 185 3.01 -23.13 -0.30
N GLN A 186 3.37 -23.46 -1.55
CA GLN A 186 3.65 -24.84 -1.93
C GLN A 186 4.86 -25.42 -1.19
N SER A 187 5.95 -24.66 -1.07
CA SER A 187 7.12 -25.07 -0.27
C SER A 187 6.74 -25.35 1.19
N ILE A 188 5.96 -24.43 1.79
CA ILE A 188 5.49 -24.57 3.18
C ILE A 188 4.62 -25.82 3.34
N MET A 189 3.64 -26.02 2.47
CA MET A 189 2.75 -27.19 2.53
C MET A 189 3.52 -28.50 2.40
N ALA A 190 4.63 -28.54 1.64
CA ALA A 190 5.46 -29.73 1.51
C ALA A 190 6.20 -30.08 2.81
N LYS A 191 6.63 -29.06 3.57
CA LYS A 191 7.32 -29.21 4.86
C LYS A 191 6.37 -29.64 5.98
N VAL A 192 5.16 -29.07 6.01
CA VAL A 192 4.14 -29.36 7.05
C VAL A 192 3.09 -30.36 6.60
N LYS A 193 3.45 -31.31 5.71
CA LYS A 193 2.49 -32.21 5.03
C LYS A 193 1.68 -33.15 5.94
N HIS A 194 2.11 -33.32 7.18
CA HIS A 194 1.41 -34.07 8.23
C HIS A 194 0.36 -33.22 8.98
N ARG A 195 0.36 -31.91 8.76
CA ARG A 195 -0.59 -30.96 9.37
C ARG A 195 -1.83 -30.73 8.49
N ASP A 196 -2.89 -30.24 9.09
CA ASP A 196 -4.10 -29.81 8.37
C ASP A 196 -3.88 -28.42 7.74
N PHE A 197 -3.86 -28.37 6.41
CA PHE A 197 -3.64 -27.15 5.64
C PHE A 197 -4.79 -26.13 5.72
N LYS A 198 -5.99 -26.51 6.18
CA LYS A 198 -7.15 -25.60 6.19
C LYS A 198 -6.92 -24.32 7.00
N TYR A 199 -5.99 -24.36 7.96
CA TYR A 199 -5.64 -23.19 8.77
C TYR A 199 -4.68 -22.25 8.06
N LEU A 200 -3.91 -22.73 7.06
CA LEU A 200 -2.89 -21.93 6.39
C LEU A 200 -3.45 -20.87 5.44
N PHE A 201 -4.74 -20.92 5.11
CA PHE A 201 -5.36 -20.07 4.09
C PHE A 201 -6.59 -19.32 4.61
N ALA A 202 -6.74 -18.06 4.18
CA ALA A 202 -7.91 -17.23 4.47
C ALA A 202 -9.19 -17.73 3.81
N ASN A 203 -9.07 -18.24 2.60
CA ASN A 203 -10.19 -18.59 1.75
C ASN A 203 -10.81 -19.93 2.18
N ASN A 204 -12.07 -19.89 2.62
CA ASN A 204 -12.83 -21.06 3.05
C ASN A 204 -13.69 -21.66 1.94
N GLU A 205 -13.80 -20.98 0.78
CA GLU A 205 -14.56 -21.48 -0.36
C GLU A 205 -13.79 -22.52 -1.15
N VAL A 206 -12.46 -22.54 -0.99
CA VAL A 206 -11.55 -23.39 -1.73
C VAL A 206 -11.00 -24.46 -0.81
N ASP A 207 -11.13 -25.72 -1.24
CA ASP A 207 -10.57 -26.86 -0.57
C ASP A 207 -9.07 -26.99 -0.90
N PHE A 208 -8.24 -26.59 0.06
CA PHE A 208 -6.78 -26.76 0.03
C PHE A 208 -6.32 -28.10 0.65
N SER A 209 -7.25 -28.93 1.14
CA SER A 209 -6.93 -30.19 1.84
C SER A 209 -6.67 -31.37 0.90
N LYS A 210 -7.03 -31.23 -0.39
CA LYS A 210 -6.64 -32.22 -1.40
C LYS A 210 -5.12 -32.24 -1.49
N ARG A 211 -4.53 -33.45 -1.43
CA ARG A 211 -3.07 -33.67 -1.44
C ARG A 211 -2.41 -32.77 -2.48
N LEU A 212 -1.31 -32.10 -2.10
CA LEU A 212 -0.40 -31.42 -3.02
C LEU A 212 -0.16 -32.30 -4.24
N ARG A 213 -0.75 -31.93 -5.38
CA ARG A 213 -0.58 -32.71 -6.61
C ARG A 213 0.85 -32.62 -7.11
N ARG A 214 1.50 -31.48 -6.87
CA ARG A 214 2.92 -31.19 -7.14
C ARG A 214 3.47 -30.22 -6.09
N VAL A 215 4.77 -30.33 -5.82
CA VAL A 215 5.53 -29.39 -5.00
C VAL A 215 6.51 -28.67 -5.91
N VAL A 216 6.39 -27.34 -5.99
CA VAL A 216 7.41 -26.48 -6.60
C VAL A 216 8.34 -26.01 -5.49
N ASP A 217 9.61 -26.41 -5.57
CA ASP A 217 10.66 -25.92 -4.68
C ASP A 217 11.38 -24.72 -5.33
N ALA A 218 11.28 -23.56 -4.69
CA ALA A 218 11.79 -22.29 -5.20
C ALA A 218 12.47 -21.46 -4.11
N ASN A 219 13.57 -20.83 -4.48
CA ASN A 219 14.16 -19.70 -3.79
C ASN A 219 13.30 -18.47 -4.09
N PHE A 220 13.20 -17.61 -3.09
CA PHE A 220 12.35 -16.43 -3.16
C PHE A 220 13.18 -15.19 -2.91
N ILE A 221 12.98 -14.20 -3.77
CA ILE A 221 13.57 -12.89 -3.61
C ILE A 221 12.65 -12.02 -2.76
N ASP A 222 13.18 -11.43 -1.68
CA ASP A 222 12.45 -10.49 -0.82
C ASP A 222 12.35 -9.10 -1.47
N TYR A 223 11.57 -9.01 -2.54
CA TYR A 223 11.39 -7.78 -3.32
C TYR A 223 10.92 -6.60 -2.47
N GLU A 224 10.11 -6.83 -1.44
CA GLU A 224 9.64 -5.76 -0.55
C GLU A 224 10.78 -5.10 0.21
N SER A 225 11.77 -5.89 0.65
CA SER A 225 12.99 -5.36 1.29
C SER A 225 13.84 -4.56 0.31
N LEU A 226 13.97 -5.04 -0.93
CA LEU A 226 14.71 -4.36 -2.00
C LEU A 226 14.03 -3.05 -2.45
N LEU A 227 12.72 -2.92 -2.28
CA LEU A 227 11.91 -1.75 -2.62
C LEU A 227 11.66 -0.79 -1.44
N LYS A 228 12.43 -0.92 -0.35
CA LYS A 228 12.29 -0.06 0.85
C LYS A 228 12.38 1.43 0.50
N GLY A 229 11.44 2.21 1.01
CA GLY A 229 11.35 3.67 0.79
C GLY A 229 10.59 4.09 -0.47
N ILE A 230 10.13 3.15 -1.30
CA ILE A 230 9.38 3.44 -2.55
C ILE A 230 7.85 3.44 -2.33
N GLY A 231 7.37 2.89 -1.21
CA GLY A 231 5.96 2.95 -0.80
C GLY A 231 5.06 1.87 -1.42
N THR A 232 5.31 0.59 -1.09
CA THR A 232 4.48 -0.55 -1.54
C THR A 232 3.14 -0.60 -0.81
N PHE A 233 2.07 -0.95 -1.52
CA PHE A 233 0.71 -1.00 -0.96
C PHE A 233 0.48 -2.31 -0.21
N THR A 234 -0.14 -2.27 0.97
CA THR A 234 -0.25 -3.47 1.83
C THR A 234 -1.62 -3.70 2.49
N GLY A 235 -2.57 -2.77 2.36
CA GLY A 235 -3.93 -2.88 2.91
C GLY A 235 -4.64 -1.53 2.87
N SER A 236 -5.84 -1.40 3.44
CA SER A 236 -6.58 -0.14 3.63
C SER A 236 -7.74 -0.31 4.62
N ASN A 237 -8.30 0.79 5.15
CA ASN A 237 -9.73 0.83 5.45
C ASN A 237 -10.44 1.87 4.58
N ALA A 238 -11.73 1.65 4.35
CA ALA A 238 -12.66 2.66 3.89
C ALA A 238 -14.08 2.28 4.29
N TRP A 239 -14.91 3.27 4.58
CA TRP A 239 -16.33 3.06 4.82
C TRP A 239 -17.16 4.27 4.39
N ALA A 240 -18.41 4.01 4.08
CA ALA A 240 -19.40 5.03 3.75
C ALA A 240 -20.64 4.85 4.63
N ILE A 241 -21.17 5.96 5.11
CA ILE A 241 -22.30 6.02 6.03
C ILE A 241 -23.44 6.75 5.33
N SER A 242 -24.60 6.11 5.25
CA SER A 242 -25.81 6.72 4.68
C SER A 242 -26.24 7.91 5.51
N GLY A 243 -26.82 8.94 4.87
CA GLY A 243 -27.40 10.10 5.55
C GLY A 243 -28.44 9.74 6.64
N LYS A 244 -29.05 8.55 6.56
CA LYS A 244 -29.95 8.05 7.62
C LYS A 244 -29.27 7.81 8.97
N LYS A 245 -27.95 7.66 8.98
CA LYS A 245 -27.10 7.37 10.15
C LYS A 245 -26.19 8.55 10.53
N THR A 246 -26.34 9.70 9.89
CA THR A 246 -25.50 10.88 10.12
C THR A 246 -26.28 12.04 10.71
N LYS A 247 -25.60 12.88 11.49
CA LYS A 247 -26.18 14.09 12.08
C LYS A 247 -26.61 15.11 11.02
N SER A 248 -25.84 15.21 9.93
CA SER A 248 -26.09 16.15 8.84
C SER A 248 -27.21 15.71 7.88
N ARG A 249 -27.63 14.44 7.98
CA ARG A 249 -28.53 13.76 7.02
C ARG A 249 -27.95 13.58 5.61
N SER A 250 -26.68 13.89 5.41
CA SER A 250 -25.93 13.61 4.18
C SER A 250 -24.95 12.47 4.40
N PRO A 251 -24.56 11.72 3.36
CA PRO A 251 -23.57 10.68 3.51
C PRO A 251 -22.21 11.19 4.01
N ILE A 252 -21.51 10.31 4.72
CA ILE A 252 -20.11 10.51 5.13
C ILE A 252 -19.26 9.43 4.47
N LEU A 253 -18.12 9.84 3.92
CA LEU A 253 -17.09 8.93 3.38
C LEU A 253 -15.80 9.05 4.20
N ALA A 254 -15.26 7.89 4.58
CA ALA A 254 -13.97 7.76 5.23
C ALA A 254 -13.06 6.82 4.45
N SER A 255 -11.78 7.15 4.32
CA SER A 255 -10.79 6.27 3.69
C SER A 255 -9.38 6.53 4.20
N ASP A 256 -8.62 5.46 4.44
CA ASP A 256 -7.21 5.49 4.80
C ASP A 256 -6.43 4.30 4.18
N PRO A 257 -5.93 4.42 2.94
CA PRO A 257 -5.11 3.37 2.36
C PRO A 257 -3.84 3.11 3.18
N HIS A 258 -3.46 1.85 3.34
CA HIS A 258 -2.27 1.42 4.07
C HIS A 258 -1.12 1.06 3.10
N ILE A 259 -0.05 1.83 3.20
CA ILE A 259 1.12 1.73 2.32
C ILE A 259 2.36 1.70 3.21
N ASN A 260 3.46 1.12 2.75
CA ASN A 260 4.74 1.27 3.43
C ASN A 260 5.08 2.75 3.55
N PHE A 261 5.44 3.19 4.76
CA PHE A 261 5.84 4.57 4.98
C PHE A 261 7.12 4.88 4.19
N SER A 262 7.19 6.10 3.67
CA SER A 262 8.31 6.60 2.90
C SER A 262 8.46 8.10 3.14
N ALA A 263 9.68 8.59 2.97
CA ALA A 263 9.98 10.00 2.88
C ALA A 263 10.53 10.27 1.47
N PRO A 264 9.83 11.05 0.62
CA PRO A 264 8.50 11.63 0.83
C PRO A 264 7.36 10.58 0.86
N ASN A 265 6.21 10.90 1.47
CA ASN A 265 5.02 10.00 1.43
C ASN A 265 4.46 9.86 0.01
N ILE A 266 3.71 8.80 -0.29
CA ILE A 266 3.32 8.47 -1.68
C ILE A 266 2.27 9.42 -2.30
N TRP A 267 1.31 9.91 -1.51
CA TRP A 267 0.23 10.75 -2.03
C TRP A 267 0.66 12.20 -2.25
N TYR A 268 0.23 12.76 -3.38
CA TYR A 268 0.26 14.19 -3.66
C TYR A 268 -1.17 14.73 -3.65
N GLU A 269 -1.44 15.74 -2.83
CA GLU A 269 -2.76 16.37 -2.76
C GLU A 269 -2.83 17.59 -3.66
N ALA A 270 -3.89 17.67 -4.46
CA ALA A 270 -4.18 18.85 -5.28
C ALA A 270 -5.69 19.07 -5.47
N ASN A 271 -6.06 20.34 -5.61
CA ASN A 271 -7.41 20.82 -5.89
C ASN A 271 -7.41 21.49 -7.28
N ILE A 272 -7.92 20.79 -8.29
CA ILE A 272 -7.80 21.20 -9.69
C ILE A 272 -9.14 21.69 -10.22
N LYS A 273 -9.10 22.78 -10.98
CA LYS A 273 -10.28 23.40 -11.59
C LYS A 273 -9.93 23.96 -12.97
N ASN A 274 -10.81 23.70 -13.94
CA ASN A 274 -10.80 24.40 -15.23
C ASN A 274 -12.17 25.03 -15.53
N LYS A 275 -12.16 26.22 -16.14
CA LYS A 275 -13.38 26.97 -16.43
C LYS A 275 -14.10 26.45 -17.67
N GLU A 276 -13.35 26.05 -18.69
CA GLU A 276 -13.85 25.52 -19.97
C GLU A 276 -14.96 24.48 -19.81
N GLU A 277 -14.79 23.53 -18.88
CA GLU A 277 -15.74 22.44 -18.66
C GLU A 277 -16.54 22.57 -17.34
N GLY A 278 -16.29 23.63 -16.56
CA GLY A 278 -16.81 23.73 -15.19
C GLY A 278 -16.33 22.60 -14.27
N PHE A 279 -15.17 22.00 -14.57
CA PHE A 279 -14.62 20.89 -13.80
C PHE A 279 -13.94 21.38 -12.52
N HIS A 280 -14.18 20.69 -11.40
CA HIS A 280 -13.56 20.98 -10.11
C HIS A 280 -13.45 19.70 -9.27
N MET A 281 -12.25 19.34 -8.83
CA MET A 281 -11.96 18.10 -8.11
C MET A 281 -10.86 18.30 -7.07
N TYR A 282 -11.05 17.78 -5.87
CA TYR A 282 -9.98 17.62 -4.87
C TYR A 282 -9.53 16.18 -4.83
N GLY A 283 -8.24 15.94 -5.10
CA GLY A 283 -7.70 14.61 -5.37
C GLY A 283 -6.46 14.29 -4.56
N HIS A 284 -6.27 12.98 -4.33
CA HIS A 284 -5.00 12.38 -3.96
C HIS A 284 -4.48 11.65 -5.18
N PHE A 285 -3.35 12.13 -5.69
CA PHE A 285 -2.72 11.67 -6.91
C PHE A 285 -1.56 10.74 -6.57
N LEU A 286 -1.40 9.73 -7.41
CA LEU A 286 -0.24 8.86 -7.38
C LEU A 286 0.89 9.48 -8.22
N PRO A 287 2.14 9.07 -7.99
CA PRO A 287 3.28 9.46 -8.83
C PRO A 287 2.96 9.35 -10.32
N LEU A 288 3.20 10.42 -11.07
CA LEU A 288 3.01 10.50 -12.53
C LEU A 288 1.59 10.23 -13.08
N ILE A 289 0.59 9.99 -12.23
CA ILE A 289 -0.79 9.75 -12.67
C ILE A 289 -1.59 11.04 -12.46
N PRO A 290 -2.00 11.76 -13.54
CA PRO A 290 -2.75 13.03 -13.42
C PRO A 290 -4.24 12.84 -13.12
N PHE A 291 -4.66 11.60 -12.87
CA PHE A 291 -6.03 11.26 -12.51
C PHE A 291 -6.09 10.93 -11.02
N PRO A 292 -7.05 11.50 -10.27
CA PRO A 292 -7.12 11.25 -8.84
C PRO A 292 -7.41 9.77 -8.60
N ALA A 293 -6.52 9.07 -7.87
CA ALA A 293 -6.82 7.70 -7.47
C ALA A 293 -7.92 7.68 -6.41
N MET A 294 -7.92 8.69 -5.53
CA MET A 294 -9.00 8.99 -4.62
C MET A 294 -9.37 10.46 -4.76
N GLY A 295 -10.65 10.78 -4.83
CA GLY A 295 -11.09 12.15 -5.05
C GLY A 295 -12.47 12.43 -4.50
N HIS A 296 -12.83 13.71 -4.52
CA HIS A 296 -14.20 14.16 -4.32
C HIS A 296 -14.44 15.52 -4.95
N ASN A 297 -15.70 15.76 -5.29
CA ASN A 297 -16.24 17.06 -5.63
C ASN A 297 -17.55 17.28 -4.84
N ARG A 298 -18.28 18.38 -5.10
CA ARG A 298 -19.54 18.66 -4.39
C ARG A 298 -20.64 17.61 -4.60
N LYS A 299 -20.51 16.73 -5.60
CA LYS A 299 -21.52 15.73 -5.96
C LYS A 299 -21.19 14.35 -5.45
N LEU A 300 -19.93 13.92 -5.56
CA LEU A 300 -19.53 12.57 -5.21
C LEU A 300 -18.08 12.48 -4.73
N GLY A 301 -17.73 11.33 -4.16
CA GLY A 301 -16.38 11.03 -3.72
C GLY A 301 -16.17 9.53 -3.54
N TRP A 302 -14.90 9.13 -3.59
CA TRP A 302 -14.52 7.73 -3.39
C TRP A 302 -13.19 7.58 -2.65
N GLY A 303 -13.04 6.41 -2.03
CA GLY A 303 -11.81 5.88 -1.47
C GLY A 303 -11.49 4.52 -2.07
N LEU A 304 -10.27 4.03 -1.83
CA LEU A 304 -9.79 2.77 -2.37
C LEU A 304 -9.38 1.79 -1.26
N THR A 305 -9.71 0.52 -1.45
CA THR A 305 -9.09 -0.57 -0.71
C THR A 305 -8.69 -1.69 -1.68
N ILE A 306 -7.69 -2.49 -1.33
CA ILE A 306 -7.33 -3.67 -2.12
C ILE A 306 -8.48 -4.69 -2.02
N SER A 307 -8.94 -5.22 -3.16
CA SER A 307 -10.01 -6.24 -3.17
C SER A 307 -9.51 -7.63 -2.80
N TYR A 308 -8.22 -7.89 -3.03
CA TYR A 308 -7.62 -9.23 -2.98
C TYR A 308 -8.41 -10.25 -3.81
N THR A 309 -9.04 -9.80 -4.89
CA THR A 309 -9.59 -10.69 -5.91
C THR A 309 -8.44 -11.48 -6.52
N ASP A 310 -8.60 -12.80 -6.56
CA ASP A 310 -7.66 -13.70 -7.21
C ASP A 310 -7.84 -13.62 -8.73
N ASP A 311 -6.94 -12.85 -9.35
CA ASP A 311 -6.89 -12.51 -10.77
C ASP A 311 -5.63 -13.03 -11.48
N VAL A 312 -4.93 -13.99 -10.85
CA VAL A 312 -3.72 -14.64 -11.35
C VAL A 312 -3.86 -16.15 -11.19
N ASP A 313 -3.54 -16.92 -12.24
CA ASP A 313 -3.25 -18.35 -12.11
C ASP A 313 -1.80 -18.59 -12.57
N LEU A 314 -1.00 -19.27 -11.74
CA LEU A 314 0.31 -19.77 -12.13
C LEU A 314 0.17 -21.18 -12.73
N TYR A 315 0.80 -21.45 -13.87
CA TYR A 315 0.80 -22.76 -14.53
C TYR A 315 2.21 -23.30 -14.61
N GLN A 316 2.42 -24.54 -14.18
CA GLN A 316 3.64 -25.26 -14.54
C GLN A 316 3.49 -25.83 -15.95
N LEU A 317 4.33 -25.37 -16.87
CA LEU A 317 4.37 -25.89 -18.24
C LEU A 317 5.24 -27.14 -18.34
N ASP A 318 5.06 -27.90 -19.42
CA ASP A 318 5.94 -29.01 -19.76
C ASP A 318 7.33 -28.49 -20.23
N ASP A 319 8.34 -29.35 -20.22
CA ASP A 319 9.72 -28.97 -20.56
C ASP A 319 9.89 -28.50 -22.01
N ASP A 320 9.07 -29.05 -22.93
CA ASP A 320 9.06 -28.79 -24.37
C ASP A 320 7.92 -27.84 -24.79
N PHE A 321 7.40 -27.02 -23.86
CA PHE A 321 6.33 -26.08 -24.16
C PHE A 321 6.65 -25.17 -25.36
N GLU A 322 5.62 -24.85 -26.14
CA GLU A 322 5.77 -23.96 -27.29
C GLU A 322 6.01 -22.51 -26.82
N VAL A 323 7.15 -21.95 -27.25
CA VAL A 323 7.46 -20.54 -27.07
C VAL A 323 6.81 -19.76 -28.21
N ILE A 324 5.71 -19.08 -27.93
CA ILE A 324 4.96 -18.32 -28.94
C ILE A 324 5.54 -16.91 -29.16
N ARG A 325 6.36 -16.42 -28.22
CA ARG A 325 7.02 -15.11 -28.28
C ARG A 325 8.25 -15.07 -27.36
N ILE A 326 9.26 -14.32 -27.80
CA ILE A 326 10.42 -13.93 -26.99
C ILE A 326 10.50 -12.40 -27.01
N GLU A 327 10.67 -11.80 -25.84
CA GLU A 327 10.98 -10.38 -25.71
C GLU A 327 12.41 -10.23 -25.20
N ASP A 328 13.29 -9.73 -26.06
CA ASP A 328 14.67 -9.38 -25.70
C ASP A 328 14.71 -8.08 -24.90
N SER A 329 15.54 -8.07 -23.86
CA SER A 329 15.65 -6.96 -22.93
C SER A 329 17.08 -6.83 -22.41
N LEU A 330 17.65 -5.63 -22.49
CA LEU A 330 18.96 -5.33 -21.92
C LEU A 330 18.82 -4.62 -20.57
N ILE A 331 19.41 -5.20 -19.52
CA ILE A 331 19.48 -4.62 -18.17
C ILE A 331 20.83 -3.92 -18.01
N LYS A 332 20.81 -2.60 -17.85
CA LYS A 332 22.01 -1.82 -17.52
C LYS A 332 22.26 -1.90 -16.02
N VAL A 333 23.51 -2.09 -15.61
CA VAL A 333 23.91 -2.21 -14.20
C VAL A 333 24.96 -1.17 -13.86
N LYS A 334 24.79 -0.45 -12.75
CA LYS A 334 25.77 0.54 -12.30
C LYS A 334 27.06 -0.15 -11.84
N GLY A 335 28.15 0.15 -12.53
CA GLY A 335 29.49 -0.33 -12.17
C GLY A 335 29.83 -1.72 -12.74
N GLU A 336 28.94 -2.31 -13.53
CA GLU A 336 29.12 -3.63 -14.17
C GLU A 336 28.67 -3.59 -15.64
N ASP A 337 28.94 -4.67 -16.37
CA ASP A 337 28.45 -4.83 -17.73
C ASP A 337 26.92 -5.01 -17.78
N SER A 338 26.33 -4.69 -18.93
CA SER A 338 24.89 -4.91 -19.12
C SER A 338 24.59 -6.40 -19.25
N ILE A 339 23.40 -6.80 -18.78
CA ILE A 339 22.94 -8.18 -18.76
C ILE A 339 21.85 -8.36 -19.80
N ASP A 340 22.02 -9.33 -20.70
CA ASP A 340 20.97 -9.77 -21.61
C ASP A 340 19.93 -10.59 -20.84
N PHE A 341 18.66 -10.25 -21.05
CA PHE A 341 17.51 -10.86 -20.40
C PHE A 341 16.43 -11.14 -21.43
N GLN A 342 15.89 -12.35 -21.44
CA GLN A 342 14.83 -12.76 -22.35
C GLN A 342 13.59 -13.17 -21.59
N ILE A 343 12.44 -12.59 -21.97
CA ILE A 343 11.14 -12.98 -21.44
C ILE A 343 10.48 -13.89 -22.47
N LYS A 344 10.31 -15.15 -22.13
CA LYS A 344 9.61 -16.14 -22.97
C LYS A 344 8.12 -16.12 -22.66
N TRP A 345 7.31 -16.33 -23.68
CA TRP A 345 5.86 -16.42 -23.58
C TRP A 345 5.37 -17.78 -24.06
N SER A 346 4.39 -18.30 -23.33
CA SER A 346 3.56 -19.45 -23.72
C SER A 346 2.14 -18.96 -24.01
N GLU A 347 1.26 -19.87 -24.45
CA GLU A 347 -0.18 -19.59 -24.54
C GLU A 347 -0.81 -19.17 -23.20
N LYS A 348 -0.22 -19.59 -22.06
CA LYS A 348 -0.74 -19.24 -20.72
C LYS A 348 -0.35 -17.83 -20.27
N GLY A 349 0.72 -17.26 -20.84
CA GLY A 349 1.30 -15.98 -20.43
C GLY A 349 2.83 -16.00 -20.39
N PRO A 350 3.46 -14.94 -19.84
CA PRO A 350 4.91 -14.88 -19.71
C PRO A 350 5.41 -15.93 -18.73
N VAL A 351 6.56 -16.51 -19.03
CA VAL A 351 7.29 -17.41 -18.14
C VAL A 351 7.99 -16.58 -17.08
N VAL A 352 7.68 -16.85 -15.80
CA VAL A 352 8.06 -16.07 -14.63
C VAL A 352 9.15 -16.72 -13.78
N ASN A 353 9.90 -17.70 -14.31
CA ASN A 353 10.98 -18.41 -13.57
C ASN A 353 12.01 -17.45 -12.92
N GLU A 354 12.25 -16.30 -13.54
CA GLU A 354 13.22 -15.31 -13.04
C GLU A 354 12.66 -14.45 -11.90
N ILE A 355 11.36 -14.56 -11.64
CA ILE A 355 10.64 -13.95 -10.50
C ILE A 355 10.55 -14.94 -9.33
N VAL A 356 10.39 -16.22 -9.64
CA VAL A 356 10.29 -17.32 -8.68
C VAL A 356 11.51 -18.20 -8.91
N GLU A 357 12.61 -17.91 -8.23
CA GLU A 357 13.92 -18.55 -8.45
C GLU A 357 13.86 -20.05 -8.14
N ALA A 358 13.31 -20.86 -9.05
CA ALA A 358 13.05 -22.27 -8.81
C ALA A 358 14.37 -23.02 -8.59
N VAL A 359 14.49 -23.71 -7.44
CA VAL A 359 15.71 -24.47 -7.08
C VAL A 359 15.76 -25.79 -7.80
N ASN A 360 14.59 -26.40 -8.01
CA ASN A 360 14.51 -27.71 -8.64
C ASN A 360 14.67 -27.59 -10.17
N LYS A 361 15.56 -28.43 -10.73
CA LYS A 361 15.73 -28.60 -12.18
C LYS A 361 14.44 -29.03 -12.90
N ASP A 362 13.49 -29.63 -12.18
CA ASP A 362 12.18 -30.08 -12.66
C ASP A 362 11.07 -29.02 -12.50
N ALA A 363 11.32 -27.97 -11.72
CA ALA A 363 10.40 -26.85 -11.49
C ALA A 363 10.67 -25.69 -12.45
N LYS A 364 10.92 -26.00 -13.72
CA LYS A 364 11.10 -25.00 -14.77
C LYS A 364 9.76 -24.64 -15.40
N ASN A 365 9.72 -23.46 -16.00
CA ASN A 365 8.66 -23.01 -16.91
C ASN A 365 7.32 -22.73 -16.21
N ILE A 366 7.34 -21.92 -15.15
CA ILE A 366 6.11 -21.39 -14.56
C ILE A 366 5.65 -20.22 -15.41
N ALA A 367 4.43 -20.26 -15.93
CA ALA A 367 3.81 -19.16 -16.66
C ALA A 367 2.67 -18.54 -15.85
N ALA A 368 2.49 -17.22 -15.97
CA ALA A 368 1.46 -16.49 -15.25
C ALA A 368 0.31 -16.06 -16.18
N HIS A 369 -0.88 -16.61 -15.95
CA HIS A 369 -2.11 -16.06 -16.53
C HIS A 369 -2.65 -14.98 -15.59
N PHE A 370 -2.28 -13.73 -15.85
CA PHE A 370 -2.67 -12.57 -15.03
C PHE A 370 -3.63 -11.68 -15.82
N SER A 371 -4.71 -11.21 -15.18
CA SER A 371 -5.67 -10.21 -15.71
C SER A 371 -4.98 -8.96 -16.26
N PHE A 372 -3.83 -8.58 -15.68
CA PHE A 372 -3.02 -7.45 -16.13
C PHE A 372 -2.43 -7.64 -17.54
N PHE A 373 -2.16 -8.88 -17.94
CA PHE A 373 -1.65 -9.22 -19.28
C PHE A 373 -2.76 -9.44 -20.31
N GLN A 374 -4.02 -9.32 -19.93
CA GLN A 374 -5.13 -9.61 -20.84
C GLN A 374 -5.47 -8.41 -21.72
N ASP A 375 -5.74 -8.67 -22.99
CA ASP A 375 -6.17 -7.64 -23.95
C ASP A 375 -7.39 -6.86 -23.46
N GLY A 376 -7.44 -5.57 -23.78
CA GLY A 376 -8.57 -4.71 -23.43
C GLY A 376 -8.63 -4.26 -21.97
N ASN A 377 -7.58 -4.51 -21.16
CA ASN A 377 -7.44 -3.87 -19.85
C ASN A 377 -7.23 -2.35 -20.01
N LYS A 378 -8.08 -1.54 -19.38
CA LYS A 378 -8.05 -0.06 -19.48
C LYS A 378 -7.89 0.64 -18.12
N PRO A 379 -6.79 0.41 -17.38
CA PRO A 379 -6.63 0.99 -16.06
C PRO A 379 -6.54 2.52 -16.11
N ILE A 380 -5.82 3.08 -17.10
CA ILE A 380 -5.64 4.53 -17.26
C ILE A 380 -6.99 5.21 -17.47
N GLU A 381 -7.82 4.70 -18.38
CA GLU A 381 -9.15 5.22 -18.65
C GLU A 381 -10.13 4.98 -17.51
N GLY A 382 -9.98 3.88 -16.77
CA GLY A 382 -10.77 3.62 -15.56
C GLY A 382 -10.57 4.70 -14.51
N PHE A 383 -9.32 5.02 -14.17
CA PHE A 383 -9.00 6.09 -13.21
C PHE A 383 -9.39 7.48 -13.73
N TYR A 384 -9.19 7.75 -15.02
CA TYR A 384 -9.73 8.96 -15.66
C TYR A 384 -11.25 9.03 -15.51
N GLY A 385 -11.96 7.93 -15.79
CA GLY A 385 -13.41 7.83 -15.71
C GLY A 385 -13.95 8.11 -14.30
N LEU A 386 -13.28 7.60 -13.25
CA LEU A 386 -13.64 7.92 -11.86
C LEU A 386 -13.58 9.43 -11.59
N GLY A 387 -12.52 10.09 -12.06
CA GLY A 387 -12.36 11.54 -11.93
C GLY A 387 -13.38 12.37 -12.70
N ARG A 388 -13.98 11.81 -13.77
CA ARG A 388 -14.94 12.50 -14.65
C ARG A 388 -16.39 12.15 -14.36
N ALA A 389 -16.64 11.14 -13.55
CA ALA A 389 -17.99 10.67 -13.25
C ALA A 389 -18.84 11.77 -12.58
N LYS A 390 -20.13 11.76 -12.92
CA LYS A 390 -21.14 12.69 -12.39
C LYS A 390 -22.13 12.03 -11.44
N ASN A 391 -22.20 10.71 -11.43
CA ASN A 391 -23.13 9.91 -10.63
C ASN A 391 -22.59 8.48 -10.47
N LEU A 392 -23.30 7.67 -9.68
CA LEU A 392 -22.93 6.28 -9.39
C LEU A 392 -22.87 5.40 -10.66
N ASP A 393 -23.71 5.62 -11.66
CA ASP A 393 -23.70 4.79 -12.87
C ASP A 393 -22.46 5.05 -13.75
N GLU A 394 -22.00 6.30 -13.81
CA GLU A 394 -20.72 6.62 -14.46
C GLU A 394 -19.53 6.04 -13.68
N ILE A 395 -19.60 5.97 -12.34
CA ILE A 395 -18.61 5.27 -11.53
C ILE A 395 -18.61 3.76 -11.83
N LYS A 396 -19.78 3.11 -11.93
CA LYS A 396 -19.88 1.70 -12.32
C LYS A 396 -19.23 1.46 -13.69
N LYS A 397 -19.54 2.31 -14.67
CA LYS A 397 -18.96 2.24 -16.02
C LYS A 397 -17.43 2.40 -16.02
N ALA A 398 -16.90 3.36 -15.27
CA ALA A 398 -15.46 3.54 -15.12
C ALA A 398 -14.80 2.33 -14.44
N THR A 399 -15.50 1.70 -13.49
CA THR A 399 -15.01 0.51 -12.78
C THR A 399 -15.06 -0.74 -13.67
N SER A 400 -16.06 -0.88 -14.54
CA SER A 400 -16.30 -2.10 -15.32
C SER A 400 -15.30 -2.35 -16.46
N ILE A 401 -14.57 -1.33 -16.91
CA ILE A 401 -13.61 -1.44 -18.02
C ILE A 401 -12.20 -1.87 -17.58
N VAL A 402 -11.96 -1.95 -16.27
CA VAL A 402 -10.65 -2.28 -15.71
C VAL A 402 -10.61 -3.77 -15.36
N LYS A 403 -9.69 -4.50 -16.00
CA LYS A 403 -9.41 -5.91 -15.73
C LYS A 403 -8.41 -6.08 -14.58
N SER A 404 -7.47 -5.15 -14.44
CA SER A 404 -6.54 -5.09 -13.32
C SER A 404 -6.07 -3.64 -13.12
N PRO A 405 -5.89 -3.13 -11.89
CA PRO A 405 -5.80 -3.88 -10.63
C PRO A 405 -7.14 -4.24 -9.97
N GLY A 406 -7.10 -5.25 -9.10
CA GLY A 406 -8.22 -5.63 -8.24
C GLY A 406 -8.42 -4.69 -7.04
N LEU A 407 -9.36 -3.75 -7.11
CA LEU A 407 -9.65 -2.77 -6.07
C LEU A 407 -11.13 -2.77 -5.65
N ASN A 408 -11.42 -2.45 -4.40
CA ASN A 408 -12.74 -1.96 -4.02
C ASN A 408 -12.78 -0.42 -4.15
N ILE A 409 -13.80 0.08 -4.84
CA ILE A 409 -14.18 1.50 -4.88
C ILE A 409 -15.26 1.73 -3.82
N VAL A 410 -14.90 2.39 -2.71
CA VAL A 410 -15.85 2.76 -1.67
C VAL A 410 -16.34 4.17 -1.95
N TYR A 411 -17.64 4.32 -2.19
CA TYR A 411 -18.28 5.48 -2.80
C TYR A 411 -19.33 6.08 -1.88
N ALA A 412 -19.47 7.41 -1.94
CA ALA A 412 -20.65 8.13 -1.45
C ALA A 412 -20.93 9.37 -2.31
N ASP A 413 -22.19 9.82 -2.32
CA ASP A 413 -22.59 11.03 -3.04
C ASP A 413 -23.60 11.91 -2.28
N ALA A 414 -23.83 13.10 -2.82
CA ALA A 414 -24.78 14.07 -2.28
C ALA A 414 -26.25 13.66 -2.47
N ASP A 415 -26.53 12.69 -3.34
CA ASP A 415 -27.89 12.17 -3.59
C ASP A 415 -28.28 11.05 -2.60
N GLY A 416 -27.37 10.67 -1.70
CA GLY A 416 -27.62 9.73 -0.62
C GLY A 416 -27.13 8.31 -0.88
N ASN A 417 -26.46 8.07 -2.02
CA ASN A 417 -25.95 6.74 -2.34
C ASN A 417 -24.65 6.44 -1.59
N ILE A 418 -24.49 5.18 -1.22
CA ILE A 418 -23.25 4.59 -0.71
C ILE A 418 -23.01 3.25 -1.41
N ALA A 419 -21.77 2.93 -1.75
CA ALA A 419 -21.45 1.67 -2.42
C ALA A 419 -20.02 1.17 -2.15
N ARG A 420 -19.83 -0.15 -2.27
CA ARG A 420 -18.55 -0.84 -2.47
C ARG A 420 -18.63 -1.58 -3.80
N LEU A 421 -17.92 -1.09 -4.80
CA LEU A 421 -17.83 -1.71 -6.12
C LEU A 421 -16.48 -2.42 -6.27
N ILE A 422 -16.46 -3.55 -6.99
CA ILE A 422 -15.24 -4.33 -7.21
C ILE A 422 -14.74 -4.09 -8.63
N MET A 423 -13.60 -3.40 -8.72
CA MET A 423 -12.77 -3.22 -9.90
C MET A 423 -11.84 -4.41 -10.09
N GLY A 424 -11.54 -4.76 -11.33
CA GLY A 424 -10.71 -5.91 -11.68
C GLY A 424 -11.54 -7.14 -12.07
N ASP A 425 -10.91 -8.02 -12.83
CA ASP A 425 -11.49 -9.26 -13.32
C ASP A 425 -11.49 -10.33 -12.23
N SER A 426 -12.44 -11.25 -12.35
CA SER A 426 -12.52 -12.45 -11.53
C SER A 426 -12.80 -13.62 -12.46
N TYR A 427 -11.96 -14.65 -12.41
CA TYR A 427 -12.02 -15.76 -13.37
C TYR A 427 -13.05 -16.83 -13.01
N LYS A 428 -13.78 -17.28 -14.02
CA LYS A 428 -14.57 -18.51 -14.01
C LYS A 428 -13.60 -19.67 -14.25
N ARG A 429 -13.39 -20.52 -13.25
CA ARG A 429 -12.44 -21.65 -13.32
C ARG A 429 -13.18 -22.97 -13.49
N SER A 430 -12.57 -23.91 -14.22
CA SER A 430 -13.11 -25.28 -14.43
C SER A 430 -13.38 -26.05 -13.13
N HIS A 431 -12.63 -25.77 -12.08
CA HIS A 431 -12.76 -26.40 -10.77
C HIS A 431 -12.75 -25.33 -9.67
N PRO A 432 -13.83 -24.57 -9.52
CA PRO A 432 -13.86 -23.34 -8.73
C PRO A 432 -13.80 -23.57 -7.22
N LEU A 433 -13.92 -24.82 -6.76
CA LEU A 433 -13.79 -25.22 -5.35
C LEU A 433 -12.44 -25.88 -5.01
N GLU A 434 -11.58 -26.14 -6.00
CA GLU A 434 -10.26 -26.77 -5.79
C GLU A 434 -9.14 -25.80 -6.18
N SER A 435 -8.08 -25.71 -5.37
CA SER A 435 -6.87 -24.98 -5.79
C SER A 435 -5.65 -25.87 -5.73
N ASP A 436 -5.00 -26.01 -6.89
CA ASP A 436 -3.58 -26.26 -6.97
C ASP A 436 -2.93 -24.87 -7.04
N LEU A 437 -2.30 -24.39 -5.96
CA LEU A 437 -1.70 -23.02 -5.92
C LEU A 437 -0.87 -22.69 -7.18
N VAL A 438 -0.19 -23.70 -7.74
CA VAL A 438 0.30 -23.72 -9.11
C VAL A 438 -0.52 -24.75 -9.88
N GLN A 439 -1.24 -24.29 -10.89
CA GLN A 439 -2.19 -25.04 -11.70
C GLN A 439 -1.48 -26.08 -12.58
N THR A 440 -2.14 -27.22 -12.73
CA THR A 440 -1.80 -28.27 -13.70
C THR A 440 -2.35 -27.93 -15.09
N PRO A 441 -1.75 -28.43 -16.20
CA PRO A 441 -2.16 -28.05 -17.56
C PRO A 441 -3.63 -28.33 -17.91
N ASP A 442 -4.29 -29.29 -17.25
CA ASP A 442 -5.70 -29.63 -17.45
C ASP A 442 -6.67 -28.59 -16.83
N ARG A 443 -6.18 -27.76 -15.90
CA ARG A 443 -6.98 -26.66 -15.34
C ARG A 443 -7.17 -25.56 -16.38
N LYS A 444 -8.42 -25.09 -16.49
CA LYS A 444 -8.83 -24.08 -17.47
C LYS A 444 -9.53 -22.89 -16.82
N ILE A 445 -9.21 -21.71 -17.33
CA ILE A 445 -10.04 -20.50 -17.21
C ILE A 445 -11.09 -20.55 -18.31
N LEU A 446 -12.36 -20.47 -17.90
CA LEU A 446 -13.54 -20.57 -18.77
C LEU A 446 -14.06 -19.19 -19.21
N GLY A 447 -13.50 -18.11 -18.66
CA GLY A 447 -13.90 -16.72 -18.90
C GLY A 447 -13.82 -15.90 -17.62
N THR A 448 -14.45 -14.72 -17.63
CA THR A 448 -14.53 -13.83 -16.46
C THR A 448 -15.99 -13.63 -16.03
N TYR A 449 -16.20 -13.28 -14.76
CA TYR A 449 -17.49 -12.77 -14.31
C TYR A 449 -17.70 -11.34 -14.84
N THR A 450 -18.92 -11.07 -15.30
CA THR A 450 -19.33 -9.72 -15.68
C THR A 450 -19.38 -8.80 -14.46
N PHE A 451 -19.47 -7.49 -14.69
CA PHE A 451 -19.62 -6.51 -13.60
C PHE A 451 -20.81 -6.86 -12.69
N ASP A 452 -21.99 -7.13 -13.24
CA ASP A 452 -23.19 -7.39 -12.44
C ASP A 452 -23.21 -8.79 -11.76
N GLU A 453 -22.36 -9.72 -12.22
CA GLU A 453 -22.15 -11.02 -11.56
C GLU A 453 -21.28 -10.87 -10.30
N LYS A 454 -20.39 -9.87 -10.23
CA LYS A 454 -19.48 -9.66 -9.09
C LYS A 454 -20.22 -9.22 -7.82
N PRO A 455 -19.68 -9.51 -6.62
CA PRO A 455 -20.32 -9.22 -5.34
C PRO A 455 -20.16 -7.75 -4.93
N HIS A 456 -20.88 -6.86 -5.62
CA HIS A 456 -20.98 -5.45 -5.26
C HIS A 456 -21.93 -5.23 -4.08
N GLU A 457 -21.75 -4.13 -3.35
CA GLU A 457 -22.65 -3.67 -2.30
C GLU A 457 -23.11 -2.25 -2.65
N ILE A 458 -24.42 -2.03 -2.78
CA ILE A 458 -25.00 -0.72 -3.13
C ILE A 458 -26.18 -0.47 -2.21
N ASN A 459 -26.16 0.67 -1.51
CA ASN A 459 -27.22 1.13 -0.61
C ASN A 459 -27.76 0.04 0.34
N PRO A 460 -26.88 -0.64 1.11
CA PRO A 460 -27.30 -1.70 2.01
C PRO A 460 -28.29 -1.18 3.06
N LYS A 461 -29.23 -2.04 3.48
CA LYS A 461 -30.26 -1.68 4.46
C LYS A 461 -29.69 -1.25 5.82
N SER A 462 -28.49 -1.73 6.18
CA SER A 462 -27.76 -1.31 7.38
C SER A 462 -27.45 0.19 7.41
N GLY A 463 -27.33 0.83 6.23
CA GLY A 463 -26.86 2.20 6.09
C GLY A 463 -25.34 2.35 6.20
N PHE A 464 -24.58 1.23 6.20
CA PHE A 464 -23.12 1.23 6.27
C PHE A 464 -22.55 0.34 5.16
N VAL A 465 -21.53 0.86 4.47
CA VAL A 465 -20.63 0.10 3.61
C VAL A 465 -19.26 0.11 4.28
N VAL A 466 -18.62 -1.05 4.43
CA VAL A 466 -17.28 -1.17 5.05
C VAL A 466 -16.39 -2.04 4.17
N SER A 467 -15.14 -1.61 4.01
CA SER A 467 -14.06 -2.40 3.46
C SER A 467 -12.80 -2.26 4.30
N ALA A 468 -12.29 -3.38 4.77
CA ALA A 468 -11.01 -3.51 5.46
C ALA A 468 -10.17 -4.63 4.80
N ASN A 469 -10.26 -4.73 3.47
CA ASN A 469 -9.67 -5.80 2.66
C ASN A 469 -10.22 -7.21 2.95
N ASP A 470 -11.40 -7.25 3.56
CA ASP A 470 -12.18 -8.45 3.86
C ASP A 470 -12.85 -9.04 2.61
N ALA A 471 -13.24 -10.31 2.72
CA ALA A 471 -14.01 -10.99 1.70
C ALA A 471 -15.38 -10.31 1.47
N PRO A 472 -15.82 -10.14 0.22
CA PRO A 472 -17.14 -9.57 -0.08
C PRO A 472 -18.27 -10.31 0.63
N LYS A 473 -19.27 -9.57 1.13
CA LYS A 473 -20.40 -10.13 1.90
C LYS A 473 -21.67 -10.38 1.07
N THR A 474 -21.62 -10.08 -0.23
CA THR A 474 -22.78 -10.13 -1.15
C THR A 474 -22.59 -11.16 -2.28
N MET A 475 -21.81 -12.21 -2.02
CA MET A 475 -21.61 -13.34 -2.93
C MET A 475 -22.94 -14.00 -3.28
N LYS A 476 -23.21 -14.19 -4.58
CA LYS A 476 -24.40 -14.88 -5.10
C LYS A 476 -24.15 -16.38 -5.20
N GLU A 477 -25.20 -17.17 -5.04
CA GLU A 477 -25.12 -18.62 -5.26
C GLU A 477 -24.63 -18.94 -6.69
N GLY A 478 -23.70 -19.90 -6.81
CA GLY A 478 -23.08 -20.28 -8.08
C GLY A 478 -21.99 -19.34 -8.59
N ILE A 479 -21.72 -18.23 -7.91
CA ILE A 479 -20.59 -17.33 -8.21
C ILE A 479 -19.43 -17.68 -7.27
N TYR A 480 -18.28 -18.00 -7.85
CA TYR A 480 -17.06 -18.36 -7.13
C TYR A 480 -15.99 -17.28 -7.36
N HIS A 481 -16.16 -16.15 -6.69
CA HIS A 481 -15.20 -15.04 -6.70
C HIS A 481 -14.11 -15.30 -5.66
N ARG A 482 -13.03 -15.95 -6.10
CA ARG A 482 -11.89 -16.29 -5.24
C ARG A 482 -11.07 -15.05 -4.83
N GLY A 483 -10.42 -15.16 -3.67
CA GLY A 483 -9.50 -14.13 -3.20
C GLY A 483 -8.66 -14.53 -1.99
N GLY A 484 -7.71 -13.66 -1.67
CA GLY A 484 -6.70 -13.79 -0.60
C GLY A 484 -6.89 -12.72 0.47
N TRP A 485 -8.11 -12.64 1.01
CA TRP A 485 -8.55 -11.53 1.86
C TRP A 485 -7.89 -11.50 3.24
N HIS A 486 -7.87 -10.31 3.84
CA HIS A 486 -7.53 -10.17 5.26
C HIS A 486 -8.62 -10.79 6.15
N SER A 487 -8.27 -11.09 7.40
CA SER A 487 -9.24 -11.51 8.41
C SER A 487 -10.33 -10.45 8.58
N ASP A 488 -11.55 -10.89 8.86
CA ASP A 488 -12.68 -10.01 9.17
C ASP A 488 -12.50 -9.20 10.47
N ASN A 489 -11.39 -9.35 11.21
CA ASN A 489 -11.17 -8.68 12.49
C ASN A 489 -11.31 -7.16 12.42
N ARG A 490 -10.67 -6.50 11.43
CA ARG A 490 -10.79 -5.05 11.24
C ARG A 490 -12.18 -4.66 10.75
N TYR A 491 -12.70 -5.37 9.74
CA TYR A 491 -14.05 -5.18 9.21
C TYR A 491 -15.10 -5.20 10.33
N ASN A 492 -15.11 -6.26 11.14
CA ASN A 492 -16.03 -6.44 12.25
C ASN A 492 -15.84 -5.38 13.34
N THR A 493 -14.60 -4.92 13.57
CA THR A 493 -14.34 -3.86 14.55
C THR A 493 -14.90 -2.52 14.06
N ILE A 494 -14.71 -2.18 12.79
CA ILE A 494 -15.27 -0.96 12.19
C ILE A 494 -16.80 -1.03 12.19
N LEU A 495 -17.37 -2.10 11.64
CA LEU A 495 -18.83 -2.28 11.56
C LEU A 495 -19.48 -2.18 12.94
N LYS A 496 -18.99 -2.94 13.93
CA LYS A 496 -19.50 -2.86 15.30
C LYS A 496 -19.35 -1.46 15.89
N SER A 497 -18.27 -0.75 15.59
CA SER A 497 -18.08 0.63 16.06
C SER A 497 -19.13 1.56 15.45
N LEU A 498 -19.43 1.41 14.16
CA LEU A 498 -20.42 2.18 13.43
C LEU A 498 -21.86 1.91 13.91
N GLU A 499 -22.16 0.67 14.32
CA GLU A 499 -23.47 0.27 14.84
C GLU A 499 -23.77 0.81 16.26
N LEU A 500 -22.78 1.34 16.98
CA LEU A 500 -23.00 1.89 18.33
C LEU A 500 -23.79 3.20 18.34
N ARG A 501 -23.95 3.86 17.19
CA ARG A 501 -24.54 5.21 17.08
C ARG A 501 -25.31 5.39 15.78
N GLU A 502 -26.25 6.33 15.81
CA GLU A 502 -27.17 6.65 14.70
C GLU A 502 -27.00 8.10 14.18
N ASN A 503 -26.11 8.89 14.78
CA ASN A 503 -25.95 10.32 14.54
C ASN A 503 -24.48 10.70 14.27
N TRP A 504 -23.84 9.96 13.37
CA TRP A 504 -22.42 10.15 13.04
C TRP A 504 -22.11 11.55 12.51
N ASP A 505 -20.96 12.09 12.93
CA ASP A 505 -20.41 13.38 12.53
C ASP A 505 -18.89 13.27 12.34
N MET A 506 -18.25 14.34 11.84
CA MET A 506 -16.82 14.30 11.55
C MET A 506 -15.94 13.99 12.77
N ASP A 507 -16.27 14.49 13.96
CA ASP A 507 -15.42 14.29 15.14
C ASP A 507 -15.49 12.85 15.65
N SER A 508 -16.68 12.26 15.69
CA SER A 508 -16.83 10.84 16.01
C SER A 508 -16.18 9.94 14.96
N GLN A 509 -16.16 10.33 13.69
CA GLN A 509 -15.47 9.58 12.63
C GLN A 509 -13.94 9.65 12.72
N LYS A 510 -13.36 10.80 13.12
CA LYS A 510 -11.93 10.91 13.45
C LYS A 510 -11.54 9.91 14.53
N MET A 511 -12.35 9.79 15.58
CA MET A 511 -12.12 8.84 16.68
C MET A 511 -12.16 7.37 16.23
N VAL A 512 -13.09 7.00 15.34
CA VAL A 512 -13.16 5.64 14.79
C VAL A 512 -11.92 5.35 13.96
N GLN A 513 -11.57 6.24 13.03
CA GLN A 513 -10.45 6.05 12.11
C GLN A 513 -9.08 5.96 12.81
N THR A 514 -8.92 6.58 13.97
CA THR A 514 -7.68 6.51 14.76
C THR A 514 -7.74 5.54 15.94
N ALA A 515 -8.82 4.77 16.06
CA ALA A 515 -8.97 3.80 17.14
C ALA A 515 -7.89 2.70 17.09
N SER A 516 -7.06 2.62 18.13
CA SER A 516 -6.04 1.59 18.30
C SER A 516 -6.58 0.27 18.90
N PHE A 517 -7.87 -0.01 18.73
CA PHE A 517 -8.57 -1.16 19.31
C PHE A 517 -8.93 -2.20 18.23
N SER A 518 -9.04 -3.46 18.66
CA SER A 518 -9.64 -4.56 17.89
C SER A 518 -10.67 -5.29 18.75
N SER A 519 -11.84 -5.58 18.18
CA SER A 519 -12.94 -6.27 18.89
C SER A 519 -12.56 -7.65 19.45
N ASN A 520 -11.48 -8.25 18.94
CA ASN A 520 -10.98 -9.55 19.37
C ASN A 520 -9.94 -9.49 20.49
N ASN A 521 -9.33 -8.33 20.77
CA ASN A 521 -8.24 -8.21 21.74
C ASN A 521 -8.65 -8.73 23.12
N ARG A 522 -9.86 -8.40 23.58
CA ARG A 522 -10.38 -8.86 24.88
C ARG A 522 -10.68 -10.36 24.92
N LYS A 523 -11.05 -10.99 23.80
CA LYS A 523 -11.20 -12.46 23.72
C LYS A 523 -9.84 -13.13 23.85
N MET A 524 -8.87 -12.69 23.06
CA MET A 524 -7.51 -13.24 23.04
C MET A 524 -6.82 -13.03 24.39
N GLN A 525 -6.97 -11.85 25.00
CA GLN A 525 -6.48 -11.56 26.34
C GLN A 525 -6.98 -12.56 27.38
N LYS A 526 -8.29 -12.88 27.38
CA LYS A 526 -8.84 -13.87 28.32
C LYS A 526 -8.30 -15.28 28.08
N ILE A 527 -8.13 -15.68 26.82
CA ILE A 527 -7.54 -16.99 26.47
C ILE A 527 -6.10 -17.05 26.98
N ILE A 528 -5.30 -16.02 26.69
CA ILE A 528 -3.90 -15.93 27.14
C ILE A 528 -3.82 -15.98 28.66
N HIS A 529 -4.59 -15.14 29.35
CA HIS A 529 -4.59 -15.09 30.79
C HIS A 529 -4.96 -16.44 31.42
N ASN A 530 -6.02 -17.09 30.93
CA ASN A 530 -6.48 -18.36 31.48
C ASN A 530 -5.49 -19.51 31.24
N ALA A 531 -4.79 -19.50 30.09
CA ALA A 531 -3.75 -20.47 29.79
C ALA A 531 -2.54 -20.28 30.72
N VAL A 532 -2.03 -19.04 30.85
CA VAL A 532 -0.84 -18.72 31.63
C VAL A 532 -1.02 -19.07 33.12
N LYS A 533 -2.21 -18.80 33.70
CA LYS A 533 -2.50 -19.10 35.12
C LYS A 533 -2.45 -20.58 35.50
N LYS A 534 -2.42 -21.50 34.53
CA LYS A 534 -2.32 -22.95 34.80
C LYS A 534 -0.91 -23.39 35.13
N TYR A 535 0.10 -22.57 34.86
CA TYR A 535 1.51 -22.92 35.00
C TYR A 535 2.21 -22.02 36.04
N PRO A 536 3.28 -22.49 36.71
CA PRO A 536 4.01 -21.69 37.69
C PRO A 536 4.60 -20.43 37.07
N MET A 537 4.61 -19.33 37.81
CA MET A 537 5.18 -18.04 37.40
C MET A 537 6.17 -17.52 38.44
N ASN A 538 7.11 -16.68 38.00
CA ASN A 538 7.89 -15.84 38.92
C ASN A 538 7.17 -14.51 39.21
N SER A 539 7.68 -13.72 40.16
CA SER A 539 7.02 -12.48 40.59
C SER A 539 6.85 -11.44 39.46
N LEU A 540 7.82 -11.36 38.53
CA LEU A 540 7.74 -10.44 37.39
C LEU A 540 6.68 -10.88 36.38
N GLU A 541 6.56 -12.19 36.15
CA GLU A 541 5.53 -12.79 35.29
C GLU A 541 4.12 -12.59 35.87
N GLU A 542 3.96 -12.71 37.20
CA GLU A 542 2.70 -12.43 37.90
C GLU A 542 2.30 -10.95 37.75
N GLU A 543 3.22 -10.02 38.02
CA GLU A 543 2.97 -8.57 37.87
C GLU A 543 2.63 -8.22 36.41
N ALA A 544 3.35 -8.79 35.44
CA ALA A 544 3.07 -8.60 34.02
C ALA A 544 1.66 -9.11 33.65
N LEU A 545 1.24 -10.24 34.22
CA LEU A 545 -0.08 -10.82 33.97
C LEU A 545 -1.22 -9.98 34.54
N GLU A 546 -1.01 -9.35 35.71
CA GLU A 546 -1.96 -8.41 36.32
C GLU A 546 -2.16 -7.17 35.45
N VAL A 547 -1.06 -6.50 35.07
CA VAL A 547 -1.09 -5.34 34.16
C VAL A 547 -1.75 -5.71 32.83
N PHE A 548 -1.42 -6.91 32.31
CA PHE A 548 -2.03 -7.45 31.11
C PHE A 548 -3.54 -7.61 31.23
N MET A 549 -4.07 -8.12 32.35
CA MET A 549 -5.51 -8.39 32.51
C MET A 549 -6.37 -7.12 32.67
N ASP A 550 -5.81 -6.07 33.26
CA ASP A 550 -6.49 -4.77 33.43
C ASP A 550 -6.69 -4.01 32.11
N TRP A 551 -5.89 -4.35 31.10
CA TRP A 551 -5.86 -3.71 29.80
C TRP A 551 -7.19 -3.71 29.05
N LYS A 552 -7.68 -2.54 28.65
CA LYS A 552 -8.97 -2.40 27.94
C LYS A 552 -8.92 -2.70 26.43
N GLY A 553 -7.79 -3.20 25.91
CA GLY A 553 -7.68 -3.66 24.52
C GLY A 553 -7.19 -2.61 23.50
N HIS A 554 -6.79 -1.41 23.95
CA HIS A 554 -6.25 -0.35 23.09
C HIS A 554 -4.72 -0.41 23.00
N SER A 555 -4.14 -0.21 21.82
CA SER A 555 -2.69 -0.11 21.65
C SER A 555 -2.25 1.35 21.60
N ARG A 556 -2.22 2.01 22.76
CA ARG A 556 -1.71 3.39 22.90
C ARG A 556 -0.25 3.38 23.33
N LYS A 557 0.55 4.31 22.80
CA LYS A 557 2.00 4.38 23.00
C LYS A 557 2.42 4.48 24.47
N GLU A 558 1.58 5.07 25.32
CA GLU A 558 1.84 5.24 26.75
C GLU A 558 1.54 3.98 27.59
N GLN A 559 0.84 2.99 27.04
CA GLN A 559 0.37 1.82 27.81
C GLN A 559 1.38 0.68 27.80
N VAL A 560 1.46 -0.05 28.91
CA VAL A 560 2.36 -1.22 29.06
C VAL A 560 1.77 -2.48 28.43
N ALA A 561 0.52 -2.80 28.77
CA ALA A 561 -0.10 -4.06 28.38
C ALA A 561 -0.13 -4.38 26.86
N PRO A 562 -0.19 -3.40 25.93
CA PRO A 562 -0.05 -3.71 24.50
C PRO A 562 1.28 -4.34 24.14
N SER A 563 2.38 -3.97 24.79
CA SER A 563 3.69 -4.60 24.57
C SER A 563 3.65 -6.07 24.94
N ILE A 564 3.09 -6.39 26.11
CA ILE A 564 2.91 -7.76 26.59
C ILE A 564 2.01 -8.54 25.61
N PHE A 565 0.84 -7.97 25.26
CA PHE A 565 -0.09 -8.60 24.33
C PHE A 565 0.55 -8.89 22.97
N HIS A 566 1.12 -7.89 22.31
CA HIS A 566 1.63 -8.06 20.94
C HIS A 566 2.87 -8.93 20.89
N GLU A 567 3.74 -8.89 21.90
CA GLU A 567 4.91 -9.76 22.02
C GLU A 567 4.46 -11.22 22.22
N THR A 568 3.53 -11.48 23.15
CA THR A 568 3.02 -12.84 23.39
C THR A 568 2.37 -13.42 22.15
N ASN A 569 1.53 -12.65 21.46
CA ASN A 569 0.92 -13.10 20.21
C ASN A 569 1.97 -13.33 19.10
N MET A 570 3.05 -12.56 19.07
CA MET A 570 4.14 -12.77 18.12
C MET A 570 4.90 -14.06 18.42
N ARG A 571 5.18 -14.35 19.69
CA ARG A 571 5.88 -15.57 20.11
C ARG A 571 5.04 -16.82 19.90
N ILE A 572 3.74 -16.77 20.22
CA ILE A 572 2.81 -17.87 19.89
C ILE A 572 2.89 -18.19 18.39
N ARG A 573 2.81 -17.16 17.54
CA ARG A 573 2.91 -17.33 16.08
C ARG A 573 4.23 -17.97 15.65
N LYS A 574 5.35 -17.59 16.26
CA LYS A 574 6.65 -18.21 15.96
C LYS A 574 6.69 -19.68 16.36
N LEU A 575 6.17 -20.02 17.55
CA LEU A 575 6.11 -21.40 18.03
C LEU A 575 5.22 -22.27 17.14
N LEU A 576 4.08 -21.75 16.66
CA LEU A 576 3.17 -22.45 15.74
C LEU A 576 3.74 -22.70 14.32
N MET A 577 4.90 -22.11 13.99
CA MET A 577 5.50 -22.19 12.65
C MET A 577 6.90 -22.83 12.68
N ASP A 578 7.24 -23.52 13.77
CA ASP A 578 8.54 -24.15 14.01
C ASP A 578 8.92 -25.16 12.90
N GLU A 579 7.95 -25.90 12.38
CA GLU A 579 8.11 -26.90 11.31
C GLU A 579 8.32 -26.29 9.91
N MET A 580 8.07 -25.00 9.71
CA MET A 580 8.21 -24.36 8.40
C MET A 580 9.68 -24.12 8.00
N GLY A 581 10.62 -24.31 8.94
CA GLY A 581 12.04 -23.98 8.73
C GLY A 581 12.21 -22.51 8.34
N GLU A 582 13.15 -22.19 7.45
CA GLU A 582 13.43 -20.80 7.03
C GLU A 582 12.24 -20.08 6.35
N ASP A 583 11.25 -20.83 5.84
CA ASP A 583 10.08 -20.27 5.16
C ASP A 583 9.07 -19.59 6.11
N TYR A 584 9.18 -19.81 7.44
CA TYR A 584 8.30 -19.16 8.41
C TYR A 584 8.37 -17.62 8.30
N THR A 585 9.54 -17.07 7.97
CA THR A 585 9.74 -15.62 7.82
C THR A 585 8.86 -15.05 6.70
N LYS A 586 8.72 -15.79 5.60
CA LYS A 586 7.88 -15.47 4.45
C LYS A 586 6.42 -15.64 4.80
N TYR A 587 6.06 -16.79 5.41
CA TYR A 587 4.69 -17.04 5.84
C TYR A 587 4.22 -15.95 6.80
N CYS A 588 5.06 -15.52 7.75
CA CYS A 588 4.71 -14.48 8.71
C CYS A 588 4.37 -13.12 8.06
N LYS A 589 5.00 -12.79 6.93
CA LYS A 589 4.66 -11.59 6.13
C LYS A 589 3.33 -11.72 5.42
N ALA A 590 2.93 -12.94 5.09
CA ALA A 590 1.73 -13.21 4.33
C ALA A 590 0.45 -12.93 5.13
N ILE A 591 -0.58 -12.47 4.42
CA ILE A 591 -1.88 -12.09 4.98
C ILE A 591 -2.50 -13.24 5.80
N ASN A 592 -2.30 -14.48 5.35
CA ASN A 592 -2.87 -15.67 5.96
C ASN A 592 -2.29 -15.98 7.35
N SER A 593 -1.08 -15.53 7.67
CA SER A 593 -0.41 -15.93 8.91
C SER A 593 -1.10 -15.42 10.18
N TRP A 594 -1.81 -14.30 10.11
CA TRP A 594 -2.66 -13.87 11.22
C TRP A 594 -3.93 -14.73 11.34
N ILE A 595 -4.54 -15.09 10.21
CA ILE A 595 -5.76 -15.92 10.17
C ILE A 595 -5.48 -17.33 10.69
N PHE A 596 -4.34 -17.91 10.29
CA PHE A 596 -3.82 -19.17 10.78
C PHE A 596 -3.82 -19.24 12.30
N TYR A 597 -3.13 -18.29 12.94
CA TYR A 597 -3.10 -18.19 14.39
C TYR A 597 -4.48 -17.95 15.00
N TYR A 598 -5.25 -17.01 14.45
CA TYR A 598 -6.55 -16.64 15.02
C TYR A 598 -7.55 -17.81 15.02
N ARG A 599 -7.52 -18.68 13.99
CA ARG A 599 -8.38 -19.87 13.92
C ARG A 599 -8.00 -20.93 14.94
N LEU A 600 -6.71 -21.14 15.16
CA LEU A 600 -6.21 -22.14 16.10
C LEU A 600 -6.56 -21.84 17.56
N LEU A 601 -6.79 -20.57 17.90
CA LEU A 601 -7.16 -20.17 19.27
C LEU A 601 -8.42 -20.86 19.79
N ASP A 602 -9.35 -21.25 18.92
CA ASP A 602 -10.60 -21.92 19.30
C ASP A 602 -10.50 -23.46 19.25
N THR A 603 -9.35 -24.02 18.88
CA THR A 603 -9.10 -25.47 18.75
C THR A 603 -7.92 -25.90 19.63
N PRO A 604 -8.11 -26.02 20.96
CA PRO A 604 -7.00 -26.15 21.93
C PRO A 604 -6.19 -27.45 21.84
N PHE A 605 -6.74 -28.48 21.18
CA PHE A 605 -6.11 -29.79 21.00
C PHE A 605 -5.76 -30.08 19.54
N ASP A 606 -5.78 -29.06 18.68
CA ASP A 606 -5.34 -29.23 17.30
C ASP A 606 -3.85 -29.54 17.27
N SER A 607 -3.45 -30.41 16.36
CA SER A 607 -2.05 -30.85 16.22
C SER A 607 -1.10 -29.66 16.07
N TRP A 608 -1.50 -28.55 15.43
CA TRP A 608 -0.65 -27.36 15.25
C TRP A 608 -0.11 -26.74 16.55
N TRP A 609 -0.65 -27.08 17.73
CA TRP A 609 -0.10 -26.65 19.02
C TRP A 609 1.08 -27.52 19.51
N ASP A 610 1.28 -28.69 18.93
CA ASP A 610 2.42 -29.56 19.21
C ASP A 610 3.68 -29.02 18.56
N ILE A 611 4.73 -28.76 19.35
CA ILE A 611 6.02 -28.27 18.85
C ILE A 611 6.90 -29.52 18.62
N GLU A 612 7.30 -29.79 17.38
CA GLU A 612 7.85 -31.11 16.98
C GLU A 612 9.12 -31.50 17.77
N LYS A 613 9.87 -30.51 18.26
CA LYS A 613 11.17 -30.69 18.92
C LYS A 613 11.10 -30.79 20.44
N THR A 614 9.91 -30.80 21.04
CA THR A 614 9.74 -30.81 22.49
C THR A 614 8.99 -32.07 22.95
N ALA A 615 9.19 -32.42 24.22
CA ALA A 615 8.49 -33.52 24.89
C ALA A 615 8.17 -33.10 26.32
N PRO A 616 6.93 -33.29 26.82
CA PRO A 616 5.78 -33.94 26.18
C PRO A 616 5.08 -33.08 25.11
N VAL A 617 4.20 -33.69 24.30
CA VAL A 617 3.31 -33.00 23.35
C VAL A 617 2.58 -31.84 24.03
N GLU A 618 2.79 -30.62 23.54
CA GLU A 618 2.15 -29.43 24.06
C GLU A 618 0.70 -29.30 23.62
N ASP A 619 -0.14 -28.74 24.49
CA ASP A 619 -1.44 -28.18 24.11
C ASP A 619 -1.35 -26.66 23.95
N ARG A 620 -2.45 -26.06 23.51
CA ARG A 620 -2.55 -24.60 23.36
C ARG A 620 -2.10 -23.84 24.60
N ASP A 621 -2.52 -24.29 25.77
CA ASP A 621 -2.34 -23.49 26.98
C ASP A 621 -0.87 -23.52 27.44
N LEU A 622 -0.16 -24.64 27.24
CA LEU A 622 1.28 -24.74 27.46
C LEU A 622 2.06 -23.85 26.50
N VAL A 623 1.79 -23.91 25.20
CA VAL A 623 2.45 -23.04 24.19
C VAL A 623 2.23 -21.56 24.49
N ILE A 624 1.00 -21.18 24.84
CA ILE A 624 0.68 -19.81 25.23
C ILE A 624 1.46 -19.40 26.48
N SER A 625 1.55 -20.28 27.50
CA SER A 625 2.33 -19.99 28.70
C SER A 625 3.81 -19.82 28.40
N MET A 626 4.41 -20.65 27.55
CA MET A 626 5.80 -20.54 27.11
C MET A 626 6.03 -19.19 26.41
N ALA A 627 5.18 -18.86 25.44
CA ALA A 627 5.25 -17.60 24.71
C ALA A 627 5.10 -16.37 25.63
N PHE A 628 4.24 -16.42 26.64
CA PHE A 628 4.08 -15.33 27.59
C PHE A 628 5.35 -15.11 28.42
N LYS A 629 5.92 -16.16 29.01
CA LYS A 629 7.16 -16.08 29.80
C LYS A 629 8.33 -15.54 28.99
N GLU A 630 8.45 -16.07 27.78
CA GLU A 630 9.41 -15.58 26.80
C GLU A 630 9.21 -14.10 26.44
N SER A 631 7.95 -13.62 26.42
CA SER A 631 7.64 -12.20 26.18
C SER A 631 8.09 -11.32 27.34
N VAL A 632 7.85 -11.76 28.57
CA VAL A 632 8.29 -11.08 29.79
C VAL A 632 9.81 -10.97 29.80
N GLU A 633 10.52 -12.06 29.49
CA GLU A 633 11.99 -12.06 29.42
C GLU A 633 12.50 -11.11 28.32
N PHE A 634 11.85 -11.06 27.16
CA PHE A 634 12.22 -10.12 26.10
C PHE A 634 12.01 -8.66 26.48
N LEU A 635 10.86 -8.34 27.07
CA LEU A 635 10.56 -6.97 27.49
C LEU A 635 11.53 -6.54 28.60
N LYS A 636 11.83 -7.45 29.55
CA LYS A 636 12.87 -7.27 30.55
C LYS A 636 14.23 -7.00 29.93
N SER A 637 14.69 -7.86 29.02
CA SER A 637 16.01 -7.71 28.38
C SER A 637 16.12 -6.42 27.56
N LYS A 638 14.99 -5.95 27.00
CA LYS A 638 14.94 -4.78 26.13
C LYS A 638 14.76 -3.45 26.89
N LEU A 639 13.98 -3.45 27.97
CA LEU A 639 13.48 -2.24 28.62
C LEU A 639 13.80 -2.16 30.11
N GLY A 640 14.38 -3.21 30.69
CA GLY A 640 14.70 -3.34 32.11
C GLY A 640 13.59 -4.02 32.92
N ASP A 641 13.85 -4.23 34.20
CA ASP A 641 12.99 -5.02 35.10
C ASP A 641 11.76 -4.24 35.63
N ASP A 642 11.73 -2.91 35.47
CA ASP A 642 10.60 -2.06 35.83
C ASP A 642 9.49 -2.15 34.76
N ILE A 643 8.38 -2.83 35.09
CA ILE A 643 7.25 -3.04 34.16
C ILE A 643 6.64 -1.71 33.69
N SER A 644 6.71 -0.63 34.47
CA SER A 644 6.21 0.69 34.03
C SER A 644 6.96 1.23 32.81
N GLN A 645 8.18 0.73 32.58
CA GLN A 645 8.99 1.05 31.40
C GLN A 645 8.56 0.30 30.14
N TRP A 646 7.71 -0.72 30.24
CA TRP A 646 7.33 -1.58 29.11
C TRP A 646 6.27 -0.96 28.18
N ARG A 647 6.28 0.37 28.06
CA ARG A 647 5.32 1.14 27.26
C ARG A 647 5.41 0.78 25.77
N TRP A 648 4.26 0.67 25.12
CA TRP A 648 4.12 0.30 23.71
C TRP A 648 4.99 1.17 22.79
N GLY A 649 5.04 2.48 23.04
CA GLY A 649 5.83 3.42 22.26
C GLY A 649 7.32 3.11 22.22
N ARG A 650 7.88 2.43 23.23
CA ARG A 650 9.31 2.08 23.29
C ARG A 650 9.68 0.89 22.41
N VAL A 651 8.70 0.06 22.02
CA VAL A 651 8.90 -1.08 21.12
C VAL A 651 8.26 -0.86 19.75
N HIS A 652 7.24 0.00 19.68
CA HIS A 652 6.51 0.34 18.47
C HIS A 652 6.87 1.75 17.99
N GLN A 653 7.98 1.81 17.27
CA GLN A 653 8.60 3.06 16.82
C GLN A 653 8.60 3.17 15.29
N LEU A 654 7.84 4.13 14.76
CA LEU A 654 7.73 4.37 13.33
C LEU A 654 8.92 5.16 12.80
N THR A 655 9.56 4.62 11.75
CA THR A 655 10.51 5.34 10.92
C THR A 655 9.98 5.39 9.49
N MET A 656 9.97 6.58 8.88
CA MET A 656 9.62 6.79 7.47
C MET A 656 10.93 6.93 6.68
N PRO A 657 11.36 5.86 5.97
CA PRO A 657 12.66 5.84 5.31
C PRO A 657 12.69 6.66 4.02
N HIS A 658 13.81 7.31 3.76
CA HIS A 658 14.14 7.88 2.46
C HIS A 658 14.86 6.83 1.59
N PRO A 659 14.60 6.73 0.28
CA PRO A 659 15.29 5.77 -0.61
C PRO A 659 16.84 5.86 -0.61
N PHE A 660 17.41 6.98 -0.19
CA PHE A 660 18.87 7.18 -0.07
C PHE A 660 19.48 6.78 1.26
N ALA A 661 18.67 6.44 2.26
CA ALA A 661 19.15 6.07 3.58
C ALA A 661 19.74 4.64 3.59
N LYS A 662 20.78 4.42 2.79
CA LYS A 662 21.44 3.11 2.60
C LYS A 662 22.48 2.79 3.69
N ASN A 663 22.87 3.78 4.49
CA ASN A 663 23.77 3.61 5.63
C ASN A 663 23.34 4.51 6.80
N ASP A 664 23.92 4.30 7.97
CA ASP A 664 23.54 5.00 9.21
C ASP A 664 23.68 6.52 9.14
N PHE A 665 24.69 7.03 8.43
CA PHE A 665 24.89 8.47 8.28
C PHE A 665 23.77 9.10 7.45
N LEU A 666 23.48 8.51 6.28
CA LEU A 666 22.39 8.97 5.40
C LEU A 666 21.02 8.74 6.04
N ALA A 667 20.85 7.65 6.79
CA ALA A 667 19.62 7.38 7.55
C ALA A 667 19.33 8.47 8.57
N LYS A 668 20.33 8.93 9.32
CA LYS A 668 20.17 10.05 10.27
C LYS A 668 19.83 11.38 9.60
N LEU A 669 20.25 11.57 8.34
CA LEU A 669 20.02 12.81 7.61
C LEU A 669 18.66 12.85 6.90
N PHE A 670 18.23 11.73 6.33
CA PHE A 670 17.08 11.68 5.42
C PHE A 670 15.84 10.99 5.99
N ASN A 671 15.99 10.05 6.94
CA ASN A 671 14.84 9.37 7.52
C ASN A 671 14.11 10.27 8.52
N HIS A 672 12.80 10.08 8.62
CA HIS A 672 12.00 10.66 9.69
C HIS A 672 11.70 9.60 10.75
N GLY A 673 12.09 9.86 11.99
CA GLY A 673 11.92 8.95 13.13
C GLY A 673 13.24 8.35 13.62
N PRO A 674 13.18 7.39 14.56
CA PRO A 674 11.98 6.72 15.08
C PRO A 674 11.05 7.62 15.92
N TYR A 675 9.73 7.43 15.81
CA TYR A 675 8.71 8.07 16.65
C TYR A 675 7.80 7.03 17.32
N GLU A 676 7.50 7.20 18.61
CA GLU A 676 6.53 6.36 19.30
C GLU A 676 5.13 6.49 18.66
N ALA A 677 4.49 5.37 18.32
CA ALA A 677 3.22 5.38 17.58
C ALA A 677 2.09 4.64 18.31
N ASN A 678 0.85 5.12 18.12
CA ASN A 678 -0.37 4.38 18.45
C ASN A 678 -0.69 3.37 17.35
N GLY A 679 -1.58 2.42 17.65
CA GLY A 679 -2.04 1.43 16.67
C GLY A 679 -1.27 0.11 16.72
N SER A 680 -1.64 -0.81 15.84
CA SER A 680 -1.11 -2.18 15.79
C SER A 680 -1.56 -2.92 14.53
N ILE A 681 -1.07 -4.16 14.35
CA ILE A 681 -1.32 -5.04 13.19
C ILE A 681 -2.79 -5.43 12.93
N ASN A 682 -3.70 -5.28 13.90
CA ASN A 682 -5.12 -5.65 13.72
C ASN A 682 -6.11 -4.65 14.33
N SER A 683 -5.66 -3.44 14.65
CA SER A 683 -6.54 -2.33 15.03
C SER A 683 -7.02 -1.55 13.81
N ILE A 684 -8.03 -0.69 14.00
CA ILE A 684 -8.47 0.24 12.93
C ILE A 684 -7.31 1.15 12.52
N ASN A 685 -6.63 1.75 13.50
CA ASN A 685 -5.36 2.45 13.28
C ASN A 685 -4.25 1.42 13.01
N HIS A 686 -4.11 1.04 11.73
CA HIS A 686 -3.34 -0.11 11.27
C HIS A 686 -1.84 0.19 11.10
N ILE A 687 -1.25 0.93 12.04
CA ILE A 687 0.20 1.16 12.08
C ILE A 687 0.86 -0.15 12.52
N ARG A 688 1.47 -0.86 11.57
CA ARG A 688 1.85 -2.26 11.75
C ARG A 688 3.23 -2.60 11.24
N ARG A 689 3.79 -3.64 11.85
CA ARG A 689 4.93 -4.40 11.33
C ARG A 689 4.49 -5.29 10.16
N VAL A 690 5.47 -5.76 9.40
CA VAL A 690 5.26 -6.75 8.32
C VAL A 690 5.91 -8.10 8.61
N SER A 691 6.99 -8.14 9.40
CA SER A 691 7.70 -9.40 9.73
C SER A 691 7.54 -9.79 11.20
N CYS A 692 7.77 -11.07 11.50
CA CYS A 692 7.91 -11.59 12.86
C CYS A 692 9.31 -11.29 13.46
N ASP A 693 10.30 -10.92 12.65
CA ASP A 693 11.70 -10.74 13.09
C ASP A 693 12.11 -9.28 13.28
N SER A 694 11.31 -8.35 12.76
CA SER A 694 11.52 -6.91 12.93
C SER A 694 11.10 -6.38 14.30
N GLY A 695 10.85 -7.25 15.28
CA GLY A 695 10.20 -6.90 16.55
C GLY A 695 8.86 -6.21 16.31
N HIS A 696 8.62 -5.09 16.99
CA HIS A 696 7.38 -4.32 16.88
C HIS A 696 7.47 -3.06 16.02
N THR A 697 8.59 -2.83 15.33
CA THR A 697 8.79 -1.67 14.46
C THR A 697 7.76 -1.66 13.32
N PRO A 698 6.84 -0.67 13.26
CA PRO A 698 5.93 -0.54 12.15
C PRO A 698 6.64 -0.03 10.90
N VAL A 699 6.20 -0.54 9.75
CA VAL A 699 6.69 -0.10 8.43
C VAL A 699 5.55 0.33 7.52
N THR A 700 4.30 -0.03 7.83
CA THR A 700 3.13 0.31 7.03
C THR A 700 1.98 0.77 7.92
N GLY A 701 1.10 1.59 7.36
CA GLY A 701 -0.07 2.14 8.04
C GLY A 701 -0.76 3.19 7.18
N PRO A 702 -1.69 3.97 7.75
CA PRO A 702 -2.40 5.03 7.03
C PRO A 702 -1.46 5.97 6.29
N SER A 703 -1.48 5.89 4.96
CA SER A 703 -0.64 6.70 4.06
C SER A 703 -1.26 8.06 3.76
N THR A 704 -2.55 8.17 4.02
CA THR A 704 -3.34 9.40 4.21
C THR A 704 -4.56 8.98 5.03
N ARG A 705 -5.21 9.91 5.71
CA ARG A 705 -6.58 9.73 6.24
C ARG A 705 -7.47 10.80 5.64
N ARG A 706 -8.71 10.43 5.29
CA ARG A 706 -9.68 11.32 4.65
C ARG A 706 -11.06 11.10 5.24
N LEU A 707 -11.77 12.19 5.53
CA LEU A 707 -13.16 12.23 5.98
C LEU A 707 -13.90 13.34 5.23
N ILE A 708 -15.00 12.99 4.58
CA ILE A 708 -15.80 13.90 3.76
C ILE A 708 -17.26 13.79 4.21
N ASP A 709 -17.88 14.90 4.58
CA ASP A 709 -19.32 15.03 4.80
C ASP A 709 -19.96 15.73 3.60
N PHE A 710 -20.90 15.07 2.91
CA PHE A 710 -21.55 15.65 1.74
C PHE A 710 -22.48 16.83 2.08
N ALA A 711 -22.77 17.09 3.36
CA ALA A 711 -23.40 18.33 3.78
C ALA A 711 -22.45 19.54 3.78
N ASN A 712 -21.14 19.33 3.90
CA ASN A 712 -20.14 20.40 3.91
C ASN A 712 -18.84 19.98 3.21
N VAL A 713 -18.92 19.81 1.89
CA VAL A 713 -17.76 19.42 1.07
C VAL A 713 -16.69 20.52 1.00
N ASP A 714 -17.06 21.78 1.27
CA ASP A 714 -16.12 22.90 1.16
C ASP A 714 -14.94 22.81 2.16
N ILE A 715 -15.15 22.08 3.26
CA ILE A 715 -14.14 21.76 4.27
C ILE A 715 -14.28 20.27 4.63
N SER A 716 -13.50 19.41 3.97
CA SER A 716 -13.29 18.03 4.43
C SER A 716 -12.13 17.97 5.43
N TYR A 717 -11.82 16.79 5.97
CA TYR A 717 -10.67 16.59 6.85
C TYR A 717 -9.73 15.53 6.29
N GLY A 718 -8.42 15.77 6.41
CA GLY A 718 -7.43 14.75 6.09
C GLY A 718 -6.07 15.02 6.71
N ILE A 719 -5.12 14.12 6.48
CA ILE A 719 -3.74 14.25 6.98
C ILE A 719 -2.80 13.35 6.18
N LEU A 720 -1.63 13.86 5.79
CA LEU A 720 -0.50 13.08 5.26
C LEU A 720 0.49 12.75 6.39
N PRO A 721 1.22 11.62 6.30
CA PRO A 721 2.24 11.26 7.28
C PRO A 721 3.38 12.29 7.42
N LEU A 722 3.72 13.00 6.34
CA LEU A 722 4.76 14.02 6.34
C LEU A 722 4.23 15.37 5.83
N GLY A 723 4.04 15.52 4.53
CA GLY A 723 3.69 16.80 3.92
C GLY A 723 3.54 16.67 2.41
N ASN A 724 3.17 17.76 1.72
CA ASN A 724 2.87 17.69 0.29
C ASN A 724 4.12 17.84 -0.60
N SER A 725 5.27 18.25 -0.05
CA SER A 725 6.52 18.44 -0.79
C SER A 725 7.56 17.37 -0.46
N GLY A 726 8.40 17.03 -1.43
CA GLY A 726 9.53 16.10 -1.25
C GLY A 726 10.88 16.80 -1.10
N HIS A 727 10.91 18.13 -1.19
CA HIS A 727 12.14 18.90 -1.12
C HIS A 727 12.50 19.23 0.33
N MET A 728 13.71 18.87 0.79
CA MET A 728 14.12 19.00 2.20
C MET A 728 14.05 20.43 2.78
N LEU A 729 14.29 21.45 1.96
CA LEU A 729 14.15 22.86 2.40
C LEU A 729 12.70 23.37 2.36
N SER A 730 11.74 22.55 1.94
CA SER A 730 10.34 22.95 1.87
C SER A 730 9.74 23.03 3.26
N PRO A 731 9.03 24.12 3.60
CA PRO A 731 8.26 24.17 4.83
C PRO A 731 7.11 23.15 4.82
N TYR A 732 6.86 22.47 3.68
CA TYR A 732 5.83 21.45 3.50
C TYR A 732 6.43 20.04 3.35
N TYR A 733 7.69 19.85 3.75
CA TYR A 733 8.37 18.55 3.70
C TYR A 733 7.80 17.58 4.75
N ASP A 734 7.64 18.04 6.00
CA ASP A 734 7.16 17.23 7.13
C ASP A 734 6.19 17.97 8.09
N ASN A 735 5.55 19.06 7.63
CA ASN A 735 4.68 19.93 8.44
C ASN A 735 3.40 19.27 8.99
N GLN A 736 3.05 18.08 8.53
CA GLN A 736 1.90 17.31 9.00
C GLN A 736 2.31 16.17 9.96
N ARG A 737 3.61 15.88 10.08
CA ARG A 737 4.15 14.75 10.85
C ARG A 737 3.68 14.72 12.29
N GLU A 738 3.81 15.82 13.02
CA GLU A 738 3.44 15.87 14.44
C GLU A 738 1.95 15.57 14.65
N ARG A 739 1.08 16.23 13.86
CA ARG A 739 -0.37 15.96 13.87
C ARG A 739 -0.67 14.51 13.52
N PHE A 740 -0.03 13.96 12.49
CA PHE A 740 -0.20 12.56 12.10
C PHE A 740 0.16 11.59 13.23
N MET A 741 1.30 11.81 13.91
CA MET A 741 1.79 10.97 15.02
C MET A 741 0.93 11.10 16.29
N ASN A 742 0.15 12.17 16.40
CA ASN A 742 -0.81 12.41 17.48
C ASN A 742 -2.25 12.08 17.08
N ASP A 743 -2.46 11.39 15.95
CA ASP A 743 -3.79 10.98 15.47
C ASP A 743 -4.74 12.17 15.17
N GLU A 744 -4.17 13.31 14.79
CA GLU A 744 -4.88 14.56 14.49
C GLU A 744 -5.07 14.77 12.97
N TYR A 745 -5.99 15.69 12.64
CA TYR A 745 -6.38 16.00 11.26
C TYR A 745 -6.19 17.48 10.97
N ARG A 746 -6.07 17.82 9.69
CA ARG A 746 -6.17 19.18 9.19
C ARG A 746 -7.41 19.36 8.31
N PRO A 747 -7.88 20.59 8.11
CA PRO A 747 -8.86 20.88 7.08
C PRO A 747 -8.28 20.59 5.68
N GLN A 748 -9.13 20.10 4.79
CA GLN A 748 -8.91 19.99 3.35
C GLN A 748 -9.88 20.99 2.68
N ILE A 749 -9.32 22.11 2.19
CA ILE A 749 -10.13 23.22 1.67
C ILE A 749 -10.47 22.97 0.20
N PHE A 750 -11.72 22.60 -0.08
CA PHE A 750 -12.21 22.43 -1.45
C PHE A 750 -12.54 23.78 -2.12
N SER A 751 -13.15 24.71 -1.37
CA SER A 751 -13.56 26.01 -1.89
C SER A 751 -12.38 26.92 -2.21
N PHE A 752 -12.28 27.36 -3.48
CA PHE A 752 -11.30 28.39 -3.87
C PHE A 752 -11.53 29.73 -3.16
N GLU A 753 -12.77 30.05 -2.76
CA GLU A 753 -13.04 31.28 -2.01
C GLU A 753 -12.43 31.21 -0.61
N LEU A 754 -12.68 30.12 0.12
CA LEU A 754 -12.11 29.91 1.45
C LEU A 754 -10.59 29.81 1.38
N MET A 755 -10.05 29.10 0.39
CA MET A 755 -8.61 28.99 0.17
C MET A 755 -7.98 30.35 -0.12
N LYS A 756 -8.57 31.20 -0.98
CA LYS A 756 -8.05 32.56 -1.25
C LYS A 756 -8.07 33.43 0.02
N LYS A 757 -9.08 33.29 0.88
CA LYS A 757 -9.16 33.99 2.17
C LYS A 757 -8.09 33.54 3.17
N SER A 758 -7.52 32.35 3.03
CA SER A 758 -6.45 31.87 3.93
C SER A 758 -5.06 32.43 3.62
N GLY A 759 -4.92 33.35 2.66
CA GLY A 759 -3.65 33.98 2.30
C GLY A 759 -2.62 33.02 1.69
N PRO A 760 -2.96 32.28 0.61
CA PRO A 760 -2.06 31.32 -0.01
C PRO A 760 -0.89 32.01 -0.73
N LYS A 761 0.21 31.27 -0.92
CA LYS A 761 1.23 31.68 -1.90
C LYS A 761 0.66 31.51 -3.32
N VAL A 762 0.91 32.46 -4.21
CA VAL A 762 0.35 32.44 -5.57
C VAL A 762 1.44 32.53 -6.62
N LEU A 763 1.53 31.50 -7.46
CA LEU A 763 2.33 31.49 -8.68
C LEU A 763 1.40 31.63 -9.88
N THR A 764 1.65 32.63 -10.71
CA THR A 764 0.93 32.83 -11.97
C THR A 764 1.78 32.36 -13.14
N LEU A 765 1.31 31.36 -13.87
CA LEU A 765 1.90 30.93 -15.12
C LEU A 765 1.22 31.67 -16.27
N ARG A 766 2.02 32.28 -17.14
CA ARG A 766 1.57 33.03 -18.31
C ARG A 766 2.13 32.38 -19.57
N PRO A 767 1.38 32.40 -20.68
CA PRO A 767 1.95 32.03 -21.98
C PRO A 767 3.12 32.97 -22.33
N LEU A 768 4.13 32.42 -22.99
CA LEU A 768 5.35 33.14 -23.39
C LEU A 768 5.07 34.27 -24.40
#